data_AF-R7J1V2-F1
#
_entry.id   AF-R7J1V2-F1
#
_cell.length_a   1.000
_cell.length_b   1.000
_cell.length_c   1.000
_cell.angle_alpha   90.00
_cell.angle_beta   90.00
_cell.angle_gamma   90.00
#
_symmetry.space_group_name_H-M   'P 1'
#
loop_
_entity.id
_entity.type
_entity.pdbx_description
1 polymer ?
#
loop_
_entity_poly.entity_id
_entity_poly.type
_entity_poly.pdbx_seq_one_letter_code
_entity_poly.pdbx_strand_id
1 'polypeptide(L)'
;MKRYLTLFVLLWSTIILMAETWTNVGTGTWCDDIVDTWRINDSYQVDYKSWNVQIEQSDERPNVFRVQPYARASETLGTATYDSSYWGKIPYNDDNVYVYIHVVGRNRVYIEGFRYMYYGNNGYTSSKYYLTVKQRCPENGFDCTHYGNVSYRNKVDDIYFSPGSFEVTRQIDTGTKKTRYDRAFVALEFPKGILSENIYDKDPTEYSDIWVGRDHSIEWYDVITKTNLVSSSYPVKDKVISIRPMEQSSTKPNVFRFQPYTQASETLGTAIYDSSYWGNIPYNDDNVYVYLHAKAKDKIYLEPYTWFYFGDNGYTSTKYNLTVRQRCPENGYSSKYYGKLSDDGKTIIFPVGAFETSGGYSGKTTYTTEEFKLVFPAGVLNDDVFNFVEPDPEDDSGIYMGVTSFNTTLKTLPIQRLSDTTKNTFFDFINGLQMDNATLLYYAVEKSIDALGNPTYPDNLSNAILVTFTDGLDQGSLAMNPTPKNWRNYAAQLHTKIGNTKIQELPLKAYTIGLKSADVLDDEQFMFNLTQLASDDSNAHSVANIAEVENELTKIYKELNSRTTKRTISITVPMMSDGDKYRLTLDGTNASSSAKESKRWIQGTFSIDDYSLNNIEYYGISSTSGTKVKGSLNGLYLTFTFDDCRDETGNILDIKDEDIDEWIYIPSRDDWQHNVEMMREGVIKVEDIKTSAAIMFALDASKSLGDQFPALKTTAINFIKRLLGEYNAVEDIRVEAVEEPQDWSDAEVYNLQGVRVTNPTSGFYILRKGNYTKKILLR
;
A
#
# COMPACT_ATOMS: atom_id res chain seq x y z
N MET A 1 -2.84 -63.50 -8.35
CA MET A 1 -3.60 -62.54 -7.52
C MET A 1 -3.16 -62.42 -6.05
N LYS A 2 -2.07 -63.07 -5.57
CA LYS A 2 -1.57 -62.90 -4.18
C LYS A 2 -0.19 -62.23 -4.05
N ARG A 3 0.42 -61.76 -5.15
CA ARG A 3 1.70 -61.01 -5.11
C ARG A 3 1.59 -59.51 -5.43
N TYR A 4 0.42 -59.05 -5.89
CA TYR A 4 0.19 -57.62 -6.15
C TYR A 4 -0.51 -56.89 -4.99
N LEU A 5 -1.09 -57.62 -4.04
CA LEU A 5 -1.78 -57.01 -2.89
C LEU A 5 -0.81 -56.54 -1.80
N THR A 6 0.41 -57.07 -1.75
CA THR A 6 1.42 -56.66 -0.75
C THR A 6 2.19 -55.41 -1.19
N LEU A 7 2.28 -55.12 -2.50
CA LEU A 7 2.92 -53.88 -2.99
C LEU A 7 1.97 -52.67 -2.96
N PHE A 8 0.66 -52.87 -3.08
CA PHE A 8 -0.31 -51.77 -3.06
C PHE A 8 -0.59 -51.21 -1.64
N VAL A 9 -0.35 -52.00 -0.59
CA VAL A 9 -0.52 -51.55 0.81
C VAL A 9 0.74 -50.84 1.34
N LEU A 10 1.90 -50.99 0.70
CA LEU A 10 3.14 -50.29 1.07
C LEU A 10 3.32 -48.93 0.39
N LEU A 11 2.53 -48.60 -0.64
CA LEU A 11 2.61 -47.32 -1.36
C LEU A 11 1.66 -46.23 -0.82
N TRP A 12 0.82 -46.54 0.17
CA TRP A 12 -0.11 -45.61 0.82
C TRP A 12 0.24 -45.31 2.29
N SER A 13 1.44 -45.68 2.72
CA SER A 13 1.96 -45.36 4.04
C SER A 13 3.18 -44.43 3.95
N THR A 14 3.04 -43.26 3.32
CA THR A 14 3.84 -42.04 3.57
C THR A 14 3.36 -40.90 2.64
N ILE A 15 2.22 -40.28 2.94
CA ILE A 15 2.20 -38.80 2.84
C ILE A 15 2.51 -38.35 4.26
N ILE A 16 3.80 -38.40 4.57
CA ILE A 16 4.33 -37.59 5.64
C ILE A 16 4.16 -36.18 5.11
N LEU A 17 3.31 -35.35 5.73
CA LEU A 17 3.56 -33.91 5.75
C LEU A 17 5.02 -33.80 6.16
N MET A 18 5.93 -33.58 5.20
CA MET A 18 7.33 -33.36 5.56
C MET A 18 7.29 -32.12 6.44
N ALA A 19 7.50 -32.33 7.74
CA ALA A 19 7.73 -31.22 8.64
C ALA A 19 8.92 -30.47 8.04
N GLU A 20 8.77 -29.16 7.86
CA GLU A 20 9.84 -28.28 7.42
C GLU A 20 11.12 -28.69 8.13
N THR A 21 12.16 -29.00 7.36
CA THR A 21 13.44 -29.43 7.90
C THR A 21 14.29 -28.21 8.21
N TRP A 22 15.10 -28.33 9.27
CA TRP A 22 15.89 -27.24 9.80
C TRP A 22 17.33 -27.70 9.97
N THR A 23 18.24 -26.94 9.38
CA THR A 23 19.67 -27.20 9.46
C THR A 23 20.30 -26.28 10.50
N ASN A 24 21.08 -26.84 11.42
CA ASN A 24 21.88 -26.05 12.34
C ASN A 24 23.00 -25.35 11.56
N VAL A 25 22.96 -24.01 11.53
CA VAL A 25 23.91 -23.17 10.80
C VAL A 25 24.98 -22.56 11.70
N GLY A 26 24.92 -22.84 13.00
CA GLY A 26 25.95 -22.50 13.96
C GLY A 26 25.40 -22.10 15.32
N THR A 27 26.32 -21.64 16.17
CA THR A 27 26.00 -21.11 17.51
C THR A 27 26.15 -19.60 17.50
N GLY A 28 25.09 -18.90 17.89
CA GLY A 28 25.07 -17.45 18.04
C GLY A 28 24.88 -17.01 19.48
N THR A 29 24.84 -15.69 19.70
CA THR A 29 24.61 -15.08 21.01
C THR A 29 23.25 -14.41 21.03
N TRP A 30 22.32 -14.90 21.84
CA TRP A 30 21.05 -14.22 22.12
C TRP A 30 21.23 -13.20 23.24
N CYS A 31 20.80 -11.98 23.02
CA CYS A 31 20.91 -10.85 23.93
C CYS A 31 19.50 -10.36 24.26
N ASP A 32 19.07 -10.51 25.50
CA ASP A 32 17.67 -10.41 25.89
C ASP A 32 17.40 -9.28 26.88
N ASP A 33 16.41 -8.44 26.57
CA ASP A 33 15.77 -7.49 27.49
C ASP A 33 14.24 -7.68 27.59
N ILE A 34 13.68 -8.67 26.89
CA ILE A 34 12.24 -8.97 26.88
C ILE A 34 11.78 -9.41 28.26
N VAL A 35 12.57 -10.27 28.92
CA VAL A 35 12.29 -10.80 30.27
C VAL A 35 12.27 -9.67 31.31
N ASP A 36 13.12 -8.65 31.13
CA ASP A 36 13.27 -7.57 32.09
C ASP A 36 12.05 -6.63 32.13
N THR A 37 11.22 -6.61 31.08
CA THR A 37 9.98 -5.82 30.98
C THR A 37 9.05 -5.97 32.20
N TRP A 38 9.03 -7.15 32.83
CA TRP A 38 8.08 -7.53 33.87
C TRP A 38 8.67 -7.77 35.26
N ARG A 39 9.83 -7.17 35.59
CA ARG A 39 10.52 -7.30 36.89
C ARG A 39 9.58 -7.54 38.07
N ILE A 40 9.95 -8.51 38.91
CA ILE A 40 9.20 -8.87 40.12
C ILE A 40 9.57 -7.98 41.31
N ASN A 41 10.77 -7.38 41.32
CA ASN A 41 11.22 -6.40 42.30
C ASN A 41 12.40 -5.57 41.74
N ASP A 42 12.44 -4.26 42.04
CA ASP A 42 13.53 -3.33 41.68
C ASP A 42 14.88 -3.67 42.35
N SER A 43 14.88 -4.55 43.35
CA SER A 43 16.07 -4.93 44.14
C SER A 43 16.96 -5.98 43.47
N TYR A 44 16.54 -6.56 42.34
CA TYR A 44 17.30 -7.55 41.57
C TYR A 44 17.45 -7.05 40.13
N GLN A 45 18.50 -6.26 39.86
CA GLN A 45 18.86 -5.91 38.50
C GLN A 45 19.32 -7.18 37.78
N VAL A 46 18.54 -7.64 36.80
CA VAL A 46 19.03 -8.57 35.80
C VAL A 46 19.74 -7.71 34.77
N ASP A 47 21.01 -7.35 35.04
CA ASP A 47 21.84 -6.65 34.04
C ASP A 47 21.78 -7.39 32.70
N TYR A 48 21.91 -6.65 31.58
CA TYR A 48 22.00 -7.17 30.21
C TYR A 48 22.53 -8.62 30.16
N LYS A 49 21.67 -9.56 29.76
CA LYS A 49 22.01 -10.98 29.68
C LYS A 49 22.16 -11.40 28.24
N SER A 50 23.28 -12.06 27.99
CA SER A 50 23.59 -12.67 26.71
C SER A 50 24.01 -14.12 26.93
N TRP A 51 23.53 -15.03 26.10
CA TRP A 51 23.92 -16.44 26.15
C TRP A 51 23.89 -17.11 24.79
N ASN A 52 24.58 -18.24 24.69
CA ASN A 52 24.71 -18.95 23.44
C ASN A 52 23.44 -19.72 23.10
N VAL A 53 23.00 -19.61 21.85
CA VAL A 53 21.85 -20.35 21.29
C VAL A 53 22.27 -21.06 20.00
N GLN A 54 21.69 -22.23 19.75
CA GLN A 54 21.80 -22.89 18.45
C GLN A 54 20.89 -22.17 17.47
N ILE A 55 21.43 -21.81 16.32
CA ILE A 55 20.68 -21.18 15.22
C ILE A 55 20.41 -22.25 14.19
N GLU A 56 19.13 -22.46 13.90
CA GLU A 56 18.70 -23.34 12.83
C GLU A 56 18.08 -22.50 11.71
N GLN A 57 18.46 -22.79 10.47
CA GLN A 57 17.89 -22.18 9.27
C GLN A 57 16.93 -23.17 8.63
N SER A 58 15.81 -22.66 8.10
CA SER A 58 14.88 -23.49 7.34
C SER A 58 15.49 -23.91 6.01
N ASP A 59 15.37 -25.19 5.68
CA ASP A 59 15.81 -25.72 4.38
C ASP A 59 14.86 -25.31 3.23
N GLU A 60 13.63 -24.95 3.54
CA GLU A 60 12.59 -24.53 2.58
C GLU A 60 12.54 -23.00 2.42
N ARG A 61 12.89 -22.26 3.48
CA ARG A 61 12.82 -20.79 3.56
C ARG A 61 14.18 -20.25 4.06
N PRO A 62 15.15 -20.00 3.16
CA PRO A 62 16.49 -19.56 3.55
C PRO A 62 16.53 -18.24 4.33
N ASN A 63 15.49 -17.42 4.27
CA ASN A 63 15.33 -16.18 5.02
C ASN A 63 14.78 -16.37 6.44
N VAL A 64 14.41 -17.60 6.83
CA VAL A 64 13.78 -17.90 8.13
C VAL A 64 14.72 -18.72 9.00
N PHE A 65 14.91 -18.23 10.22
CA PHE A 65 15.72 -18.85 11.26
C PHE A 65 14.84 -19.16 12.48
N ARG A 66 15.27 -20.12 13.29
CA ARG A 66 14.70 -20.33 14.62
C ARG A 66 15.77 -20.58 15.65
N VAL A 67 15.49 -20.15 16.88
CA VAL A 67 16.36 -20.32 18.06
C VAL A 67 15.52 -20.71 19.27
N GLN A 68 16.13 -21.34 20.27
CA GLN A 68 15.48 -21.64 21.57
C GLN A 68 16.16 -20.88 22.70
N PRO A 69 15.93 -19.57 22.83
CA PRO A 69 16.64 -18.76 23.82
C PRO A 69 16.26 -19.15 25.26
N TYR A 70 15.06 -19.69 25.48
CA TYR A 70 14.56 -19.99 26.83
C TYR A 70 14.71 -21.45 27.26
N ALA A 71 15.28 -22.33 26.43
CA ALA A 71 15.41 -23.77 26.75
C ALA A 71 16.37 -24.07 27.91
N ARG A 72 17.27 -23.13 28.23
CA ARG A 72 18.22 -23.20 29.37
C ARG A 72 18.29 -21.86 30.12
N ALA A 73 17.18 -21.12 30.13
CA ALA A 73 17.08 -19.83 30.79
C ALA A 73 17.42 -19.88 32.29
N SER A 74 17.24 -21.01 32.97
CA SER A 74 17.59 -21.20 34.37
C SER A 74 19.10 -21.11 34.66
N GLU A 75 19.94 -21.36 33.65
CA GLU A 75 21.40 -21.29 33.75
C GLU A 75 21.94 -19.86 33.57
N THR A 76 21.16 -18.99 32.92
CA THR A 76 21.61 -17.65 32.48
C THR A 76 20.83 -16.52 33.15
N LEU A 77 19.51 -16.68 33.30
CA LEU A 77 18.60 -15.73 33.96
C LEU A 77 18.43 -16.03 35.47
N GLY A 78 19.01 -17.13 35.95
CA GLY A 78 18.94 -17.57 37.34
C GLY A 78 17.84 -18.61 37.59
N THR A 79 18.08 -19.46 38.59
CA THR A 79 17.23 -20.62 38.87
C THR A 79 16.07 -20.28 39.81
N ALA A 80 14.84 -20.25 39.29
CA ALA A 80 13.66 -20.40 40.14
C ALA A 80 13.53 -21.88 40.52
N THR A 81 13.40 -22.15 41.82
CA THR A 81 13.19 -23.50 42.34
C THR A 81 11.78 -23.62 42.92
N TYR A 82 11.06 -24.68 42.55
CA TYR A 82 9.86 -25.09 43.28
C TYR A 82 10.23 -26.27 44.17
N ASP A 83 9.87 -26.15 45.44
CA ASP A 83 10.20 -27.13 46.47
C ASP A 83 9.14 -28.23 46.41
N SER A 84 9.47 -29.31 45.71
CA SER A 84 8.61 -30.48 45.61
C SER A 84 8.83 -31.37 46.82
N SER A 85 7.77 -31.66 47.57
CA SER A 85 7.81 -32.63 48.68
C SER A 85 8.22 -34.05 48.26
N TYR A 86 8.17 -34.37 46.96
CA TYR A 86 8.52 -35.67 46.41
C TYR A 86 9.84 -35.71 45.63
N TRP A 87 10.24 -34.59 45.04
CA TRP A 87 11.34 -34.56 44.07
C TRP A 87 12.45 -33.55 44.41
N GLY A 88 12.37 -32.89 45.57
CA GLY A 88 13.31 -31.85 45.99
C GLY A 88 13.16 -30.56 45.19
N LYS A 89 14.17 -29.69 45.27
CA LYS A 89 14.21 -28.43 44.51
C LYS A 89 14.49 -28.71 43.04
N ILE A 90 13.48 -28.54 42.20
CA ILE A 90 13.63 -28.65 40.74
C ILE A 90 13.74 -27.23 40.15
N PRO A 91 14.61 -26.99 39.14
CA PRO A 91 14.67 -25.74 38.38
C PRO A 91 13.51 -25.64 37.36
N TYR A 92 12.84 -24.49 37.23
CA TYR A 92 11.60 -24.36 36.43
C TYR A 92 11.52 -23.15 35.48
N ASN A 93 12.63 -22.44 35.23
CA ASN A 93 12.65 -21.32 34.28
C ASN A 93 12.98 -21.73 32.83
N ASP A 94 13.18 -23.03 32.57
CA ASP A 94 13.50 -23.55 31.25
C ASP A 94 12.22 -23.88 30.47
N ASP A 95 12.06 -23.28 29.29
CA ASP A 95 10.94 -23.51 28.39
C ASP A 95 11.44 -23.73 26.96
N ASN A 96 11.02 -24.84 26.34
CA ASN A 96 11.48 -25.27 25.02
C ASN A 96 10.71 -24.54 23.90
N VAL A 97 10.75 -23.21 23.94
CA VAL A 97 10.06 -22.33 22.99
C VAL A 97 11.01 -22.00 21.85
N TYR A 98 10.58 -22.28 20.63
CA TYR A 98 11.22 -21.76 19.43
C TYR A 98 10.75 -20.33 19.17
N VAL A 99 11.71 -19.45 18.93
CA VAL A 99 11.51 -18.09 18.44
C VAL A 99 11.88 -18.09 16.96
N TYR A 100 10.90 -17.78 16.11
CA TYR A 100 11.06 -17.74 14.66
C TYR A 100 11.39 -16.33 14.21
N ILE A 101 12.44 -16.19 13.41
CA ILE A 101 13.03 -14.92 12.99
C ILE A 101 13.04 -14.90 11.47
N HIS A 102 12.42 -13.88 10.88
CA HIS A 102 12.26 -13.68 9.45
C HIS A 102 13.13 -12.50 9.01
N VAL A 103 14.11 -12.78 8.15
CA VAL A 103 15.03 -11.77 7.60
C VAL A 103 14.58 -11.43 6.17
N VAL A 104 13.58 -10.55 6.08
CA VAL A 104 13.00 -10.16 4.79
C VAL A 104 13.92 -9.20 4.04
N GLY A 105 14.59 -8.29 4.76
CA GLY A 105 15.59 -7.40 4.20
C GLY A 105 16.51 -6.84 5.27
N ARG A 106 17.53 -6.08 4.85
CA ARG A 106 18.55 -5.54 5.78
C ARG A 106 17.95 -4.72 6.93
N ASN A 107 16.85 -4.03 6.69
CA ASN A 107 16.18 -3.21 7.71
C ASN A 107 14.75 -3.72 8.03
N ARG A 108 14.46 -4.96 7.64
CA ARG A 108 13.15 -5.60 7.83
C ARG A 108 13.34 -7.00 8.35
N VAL A 109 13.62 -7.07 9.65
CA VAL A 109 13.63 -8.33 10.40
C VAL A 109 12.44 -8.35 11.34
N TYR A 110 11.69 -9.45 11.38
CA TYR A 110 10.68 -9.64 12.40
C TYR A 110 10.72 -11.01 13.07
N ILE A 111 10.15 -11.06 14.26
CA ILE A 111 10.02 -12.23 15.11
C ILE A 111 8.54 -12.51 15.28
N GLU A 112 8.14 -13.75 15.02
CA GLU A 112 6.76 -14.18 15.28
C GLU A 112 6.42 -14.09 16.76
N GLY A 113 5.17 -13.73 17.07
CA GLY A 113 4.70 -13.71 18.44
C GLY A 113 4.86 -15.09 19.11
N PHE A 114 5.56 -15.13 20.24
CA PHE A 114 5.80 -16.36 20.99
C PHE A 114 5.32 -16.24 22.42
N ARG A 115 5.12 -17.38 23.08
CA ARG A 115 4.72 -17.45 24.48
C ARG A 115 5.69 -18.34 25.22
N TYR A 116 6.24 -17.85 26.32
CA TYR A 116 7.05 -18.64 27.23
C TYR A 116 6.57 -18.52 28.66
N MET A 117 6.88 -19.54 29.44
CA MET A 117 6.61 -19.62 30.87
C MET A 117 7.81 -19.10 31.64
N TYR A 118 7.55 -18.30 32.67
CA TYR A 118 8.56 -17.75 33.57
C TYR A 118 8.06 -17.77 35.02
N TYR A 119 8.91 -18.17 35.98
CA TYR A 119 8.58 -18.09 37.41
C TYR A 119 9.26 -16.88 38.04
N GLY A 120 8.43 -16.00 38.59
CA GLY A 120 8.92 -14.83 39.28
C GLY A 120 9.12 -15.06 40.76
N ASN A 121 10.35 -14.91 41.25
CA ASN A 121 10.68 -15.11 42.65
C ASN A 121 10.63 -13.78 43.41
N ASN A 122 9.60 -13.53 44.23
CA ASN A 122 9.53 -12.34 45.09
C ASN A 122 9.85 -12.62 46.57
N GLY A 123 10.62 -13.67 46.85
CA GLY A 123 10.99 -14.08 48.21
C GLY A 123 9.86 -14.70 49.04
N TYR A 124 8.59 -14.57 48.63
CA TYR A 124 7.42 -15.04 49.42
C TYR A 124 6.39 -15.87 48.63
N THR A 125 6.41 -15.85 47.29
CA THR A 125 5.48 -16.65 46.45
C THR A 125 6.15 -17.07 45.15
N SER A 126 6.06 -18.35 44.78
CA SER A 126 6.43 -18.90 43.47
C SER A 126 5.22 -18.85 42.52
N SER A 127 4.90 -17.67 42.00
CA SER A 127 3.79 -17.55 41.03
C SER A 127 4.31 -17.83 39.61
N LYS A 128 3.54 -18.61 38.86
CA LYS A 128 3.79 -18.88 37.45
C LYS A 128 3.28 -17.71 36.61
N TYR A 129 4.11 -17.24 35.70
CA TYR A 129 3.77 -16.21 34.73
C TYR A 129 3.87 -16.79 33.33
N TYR A 130 2.92 -16.43 32.48
CA TYR A 130 3.02 -16.63 31.05
C TYR A 130 3.24 -15.28 30.39
N LEU A 131 4.36 -15.18 29.68
CA LEU A 131 4.71 -13.99 28.91
C LEU A 131 4.38 -14.27 27.46
N THR A 132 3.43 -13.53 26.91
CA THR A 132 3.16 -13.47 25.48
C THR A 132 3.91 -12.27 24.93
N VAL A 133 4.87 -12.54 24.05
CA VAL A 133 5.71 -11.55 23.42
C VAL A 133 5.24 -11.41 21.99
N LYS A 134 5.02 -10.18 21.54
CA LYS A 134 4.78 -9.88 20.13
C LYS A 134 5.66 -8.70 19.74
N GLN A 135 6.39 -8.84 18.65
CA GLN A 135 7.01 -7.66 18.06
C GLN A 135 5.90 -6.74 17.53
N ARG A 136 6.06 -5.44 17.72
CA ARG A 136 5.15 -4.40 17.23
C ARG A 136 5.37 -4.16 15.74
N CYS A 137 5.00 -5.16 14.94
CA CYS A 137 5.03 -5.12 13.49
C CYS A 137 3.69 -5.64 12.90
N PRO A 138 3.37 -5.30 11.64
CA PRO A 138 2.15 -5.73 10.97
C PRO A 138 1.93 -7.25 10.95
N GLU A 139 3.01 -8.03 10.80
CA GLU A 139 2.96 -9.50 10.78
C GLU A 139 2.45 -10.08 12.11
N ASN A 140 2.54 -9.31 13.20
CA ASN A 140 2.02 -9.67 14.53
C ASN A 140 0.71 -8.95 14.90
N GLY A 141 0.08 -8.27 13.94
CA GLY A 141 -1.22 -7.59 14.09
C GLY A 141 -1.15 -6.20 14.70
N PHE A 142 0.00 -5.52 14.60
CA PHE A 142 0.15 -4.10 15.00
C PHE A 142 0.06 -3.17 13.79
N ASP A 143 -0.33 -1.92 14.05
CA ASP A 143 -0.38 -0.83 13.08
C ASP A 143 0.98 -0.13 12.87
N CYS A 144 1.93 -0.35 13.78
CA CYS A 144 3.26 0.24 13.79
C CYS A 144 4.34 -0.77 13.32
N THR A 145 5.45 -0.26 12.78
CA THR A 145 6.51 -1.03 12.11
C THR A 145 7.83 -0.97 12.89
N HIS A 146 7.92 -1.70 14.01
CA HIS A 146 9.15 -1.83 14.78
C HIS A 146 10.03 -2.98 14.28
N TYR A 147 10.49 -2.92 13.04
CA TYR A 147 11.37 -3.95 12.47
C TYR A 147 12.78 -3.92 13.09
N GLY A 148 13.41 -5.10 13.13
CA GLY A 148 14.82 -5.23 13.42
C GLY A 148 15.70 -5.00 12.19
N ASN A 149 16.99 -4.78 12.43
CA ASN A 149 17.99 -4.50 11.40
C ASN A 149 19.10 -5.54 11.41
N VAL A 150 19.66 -5.83 10.25
CA VAL A 150 20.88 -6.62 10.04
C VAL A 150 22.08 -5.68 9.96
N SER A 151 23.04 -5.90 10.84
CA SER A 151 24.33 -5.22 10.84
C SER A 151 25.46 -6.23 10.60
N TYR A 152 26.44 -5.81 9.79
CA TYR A 152 27.59 -6.62 9.41
C TYR A 152 28.81 -6.14 10.17
N ARG A 153 29.21 -6.84 11.24
CA ARG A 153 30.41 -6.49 12.02
C ARG A 153 31.62 -7.29 11.52
N ASN A 154 32.81 -6.90 11.97
CA ASN A 154 34.06 -7.53 11.53
C ASN A 154 34.19 -9.02 11.92
N LYS A 155 33.49 -9.47 12.97
CA LYS A 155 33.62 -10.84 13.53
C LYS A 155 32.33 -11.64 13.54
N VAL A 156 31.19 -10.98 13.54
CA VAL A 156 29.85 -11.55 13.62
C VAL A 156 28.92 -10.70 12.74
N ASP A 157 27.77 -11.25 12.38
CA ASP A 157 26.64 -10.47 11.87
C ASP A 157 25.59 -10.38 12.97
N ASP A 158 24.88 -9.27 13.11
CA ASP A 158 23.91 -9.10 14.19
C ASP A 158 22.55 -8.66 13.68
N ILE A 159 21.51 -9.30 14.21
CA ILE A 159 20.14 -8.81 14.13
C ILE A 159 19.86 -8.00 15.39
N TYR A 160 19.33 -6.79 15.22
CA TYR A 160 19.10 -5.84 16.30
C TYR A 160 17.69 -5.26 16.27
N PHE A 161 17.02 -5.24 17.43
CA PHE A 161 15.72 -4.61 17.64
C PHE A 161 15.85 -3.51 18.69
N SER A 162 15.40 -2.30 18.36
CA SER A 162 15.45 -1.14 19.26
C SER A 162 14.49 -1.29 20.45
N PRO A 163 14.70 -0.55 21.55
CA PRO A 163 13.76 -0.50 22.67
C PRO A 163 12.33 -0.16 22.23
N GLY A 164 11.36 -0.83 22.83
CA GLY A 164 9.93 -0.65 22.54
C GLY A 164 9.47 -1.40 21.29
N SER A 165 10.30 -2.27 20.72
CA SER A 165 9.94 -3.11 19.56
C SER A 165 9.03 -4.27 19.91
N PHE A 166 8.89 -4.62 21.18
CA PHE A 166 8.11 -5.75 21.67
C PHE A 166 7.05 -5.33 22.67
N GLU A 167 5.82 -5.74 22.40
CA GLU A 167 4.75 -5.79 23.41
C GLU A 167 4.87 -7.09 24.19
N VAL A 168 5.02 -6.98 25.51
CA VAL A 168 5.08 -8.12 26.42
C VAL A 168 3.84 -8.10 27.30
N THR A 169 2.97 -9.08 27.12
CA THR A 169 1.79 -9.29 27.95
C THR A 169 2.08 -10.36 28.99
N ARG A 170 2.00 -10.00 30.27
CA ARG A 170 2.11 -10.92 31.39
C ARG A 170 0.74 -11.37 31.86
N GLN A 171 0.55 -12.68 31.90
CA GLN A 171 -0.60 -13.34 32.50
C GLN A 171 -0.18 -14.13 33.74
N ILE A 172 -0.83 -13.86 34.88
CA ILE A 172 -0.73 -14.70 36.08
C ILE A 172 -1.76 -15.82 36.05
N ASP A 173 -1.55 -16.90 36.80
CA ASP A 173 -2.44 -18.07 36.86
C ASP A 173 -3.91 -17.73 37.21
N THR A 174 -4.17 -16.62 37.90
CA THR A 174 -5.53 -16.13 38.20
C THR A 174 -6.23 -15.46 37.01
N GLY A 175 -5.56 -15.36 35.84
CA GLY A 175 -6.11 -14.81 34.59
C GLY A 175 -5.92 -13.30 34.40
N THR A 176 -5.36 -12.58 35.39
CA THR A 176 -5.10 -11.14 35.25
C THR A 176 -3.99 -10.90 34.22
N LYS A 177 -4.26 -10.04 33.23
CA LYS A 177 -3.31 -9.63 32.19
C LYS A 177 -2.84 -8.21 32.42
N LYS A 178 -1.55 -7.96 32.21
CA LYS A 178 -1.00 -6.61 32.08
C LYS A 178 -0.03 -6.57 30.91
N THR A 179 0.08 -5.41 30.26
CA THR A 179 0.88 -5.21 29.05
C THR A 179 1.88 -4.07 29.26
N ARG A 180 3.10 -4.25 28.75
CA ARG A 180 4.22 -3.31 28.79
C ARG A 180 5.08 -3.48 27.54
N TYR A 181 5.87 -2.47 27.25
CA TYR A 181 6.88 -2.51 26.19
C TYR A 181 8.27 -2.76 26.79
N ASP A 182 9.12 -3.45 26.03
CA ASP A 182 10.54 -3.60 26.33
C ASP A 182 11.22 -2.23 26.44
N ARG A 183 12.26 -2.15 27.27
CA ARG A 183 12.90 -0.88 27.64
C ARG A 183 14.32 -0.74 27.12
N ALA A 184 14.95 -1.83 26.74
CA ALA A 184 16.25 -1.88 26.09
C ALA A 184 16.17 -2.76 24.83
N PHE A 185 17.30 -2.87 24.14
CA PHE A 185 17.37 -3.57 22.87
C PHE A 185 17.37 -5.09 23.02
N VAL A 186 16.92 -5.77 21.97
CA VAL A 186 17.02 -7.23 21.82
C VAL A 186 17.92 -7.50 20.62
N ALA A 187 18.84 -8.45 20.72
CA ALA A 187 19.72 -8.78 19.61
C ALA A 187 20.04 -10.27 19.51
N LEU A 188 20.37 -10.72 18.30
CA LEU A 188 20.92 -12.04 18.02
C LEU A 188 22.17 -11.89 17.16
N GLU A 189 23.31 -12.29 17.69
CA GLU A 189 24.57 -12.36 16.97
C GLU A 189 24.70 -13.71 16.27
N PHE A 190 25.02 -13.68 14.98
CA PHE A 190 25.24 -14.82 14.09
C PHE A 190 26.73 -15.03 13.83
N PRO A 191 27.16 -16.29 13.60
CA PRO A 191 28.42 -16.54 12.93
C PRO A 191 28.50 -15.77 11.60
N LYS A 192 29.67 -15.21 11.32
CA LYS A 192 29.90 -14.38 10.13
C LYS A 192 29.55 -15.15 8.85
N GLY A 193 28.85 -14.50 7.93
CA GLY A 193 28.55 -15.03 6.59
C GLY A 193 27.33 -15.94 6.52
N ILE A 194 26.63 -16.17 7.64
CA ILE A 194 25.29 -16.79 7.63
C ILE A 194 24.25 -15.79 7.11
N LEU A 195 24.33 -14.53 7.56
CA LEU A 195 23.54 -13.45 7.00
C LEU A 195 24.24 -12.91 5.74
N SER A 196 23.49 -12.71 4.67
CA SER A 196 23.98 -12.13 3.43
C SER A 196 22.86 -11.47 2.65
N GLU A 197 23.18 -10.57 1.72
CA GLU A 197 22.16 -9.94 0.87
C GLU A 197 21.43 -10.93 -0.03
N ASN A 198 22.00 -12.12 -0.25
CA ASN A 198 21.43 -13.17 -1.08
C ASN A 198 20.40 -14.04 -0.36
N ILE A 199 20.32 -13.98 0.97
CA ILE A 199 19.30 -14.70 1.75
C ILE A 199 18.05 -13.85 2.01
N TYR A 200 18.06 -12.58 1.61
CA TYR A 200 16.87 -11.75 1.68
C TYR A 200 15.83 -12.30 0.72
N ASP A 201 14.60 -12.42 1.21
CA ASP A 201 13.48 -12.55 0.30
C ASP A 201 13.49 -11.27 -0.54
N LYS A 202 13.61 -11.38 -1.87
CA LYS A 202 13.29 -10.25 -2.74
C LYS A 202 11.78 -10.13 -2.77
N ASP A 203 11.21 -9.82 -1.62
CA ASP A 203 9.81 -9.56 -1.44
C ASP A 203 9.51 -8.31 -2.28
N PRO A 204 8.63 -8.40 -3.30
CA PRO A 204 8.25 -7.28 -4.14
C PRO A 204 7.53 -6.15 -3.39
N THR A 205 7.36 -6.25 -2.07
CA THR A 205 6.97 -5.14 -1.18
C THR A 205 8.08 -4.10 -0.94
N GLU A 206 9.24 -4.20 -1.60
CA GLU A 206 10.17 -3.06 -1.78
C GLU A 206 9.50 -1.81 -2.39
N TYR A 207 8.26 -1.94 -2.90
CA TYR A 207 7.45 -0.84 -3.45
C TYR A 207 6.30 -0.37 -2.53
N SER A 208 6.21 -0.85 -1.28
CA SER A 208 5.34 -0.25 -0.25
C SER A 208 6.19 0.53 0.74
N ASP A 209 5.78 1.74 1.09
CA ASP A 209 6.59 2.61 1.94
C ASP A 209 6.70 2.06 3.37
N ILE A 210 7.87 1.53 3.75
CA ILE A 210 8.13 0.99 5.09
C ILE A 210 8.99 2.01 5.85
N TRP A 211 8.53 2.38 7.03
CA TRP A 211 9.25 3.29 7.92
C TRP A 211 10.26 2.53 8.76
N VAL A 212 11.55 2.69 8.44
CA VAL A 212 12.66 2.01 9.11
C VAL A 212 13.13 2.82 10.31
N GLY A 213 12.93 2.30 11.51
CA GLY A 213 13.46 2.88 12.74
C GLY A 213 14.99 2.85 12.78
N ARG A 214 15.62 4.02 12.89
CA ARG A 214 17.05 4.15 13.17
C ARG A 214 17.26 4.36 14.67
N ASP A 215 18.19 3.61 15.24
CA ASP A 215 18.54 3.66 16.68
C ASP A 215 19.37 4.91 17.05
N HIS A 216 18.93 6.07 16.60
CA HIS A 216 19.62 7.33 16.80
C HIS A 216 18.63 8.39 17.26
N SER A 217 19.06 9.30 18.15
CA SER A 217 18.25 10.48 18.50
C SER A 217 18.37 11.58 17.46
N ILE A 218 17.25 12.21 17.14
CA ILE A 218 17.23 13.57 16.62
C ILE A 218 17.14 14.51 17.81
N GLU A 219 17.93 15.58 17.80
CA GLU A 219 17.79 16.67 18.77
C GLU A 219 16.88 17.76 18.18
N TRP A 220 15.72 17.94 18.79
CA TRP A 220 14.66 18.86 18.39
C TRP A 220 14.66 20.09 19.31
N TYR A 221 15.06 21.23 18.77
CA TYR A 221 15.15 22.49 19.51
C TYR A 221 13.80 23.18 19.47
N ASP A 222 12.93 22.86 20.42
CA ASP A 222 11.53 23.25 20.38
C ASP A 222 11.35 24.76 20.63
N VAL A 223 10.97 25.49 19.58
CA VAL A 223 10.51 26.88 19.65
C VAL A 223 9.02 27.01 19.33
N ILE A 224 8.39 25.92 18.92
CA ILE A 224 6.99 25.87 18.46
C ILE A 224 6.06 25.98 19.67
N THR A 225 6.39 25.26 20.75
CA THR A 225 5.61 25.24 21.99
C THR A 225 5.70 26.52 22.83
N LYS A 226 6.73 27.35 22.64
CA LYS A 226 6.90 28.64 23.33
C LYS A 226 5.77 29.64 23.04
N THR A 227 5.17 29.56 21.86
CA THR A 227 4.29 30.62 21.35
C THR A 227 2.84 30.52 21.83
N ASN A 228 2.36 29.33 22.23
CA ASN A 228 0.93 29.09 22.47
C ASN A 228 0.58 28.17 23.68
N LEU A 229 1.55 27.78 24.51
CA LEU A 229 1.35 26.96 25.73
C LEU A 229 1.14 27.77 27.04
N VAL A 230 1.08 29.11 27.00
CA VAL A 230 1.28 29.94 28.22
C VAL A 230 0.07 29.98 29.18
N SER A 231 -0.02 28.98 30.06
CA SER A 231 -0.46 29.15 31.46
C SER A 231 0.79 29.42 32.31
N SER A 232 0.73 30.34 33.27
CA SER A 232 1.87 30.72 34.14
C SER A 232 2.47 29.56 34.97
N SER A 233 1.86 28.38 34.90
CA SER A 233 2.24 27.16 35.63
C SER A 233 3.09 26.17 34.80
N TYR A 234 3.19 26.34 33.48
CA TYR A 234 3.97 25.47 32.57
C TYR A 234 5.13 26.24 31.94
N PRO A 235 6.31 26.32 32.57
CA PRO A 235 7.46 26.97 31.97
C PRO A 235 8.00 26.11 30.82
N VAL A 236 7.68 26.46 29.58
CA VAL A 236 8.38 25.97 28.39
C VAL A 236 9.81 26.53 28.43
N LYS A 237 10.72 25.80 29.08
CA LYS A 237 12.15 26.12 29.09
C LYS A 237 12.75 25.77 27.73
N ASP A 238 13.84 26.45 27.35
CA ASP A 238 14.69 26.16 26.18
C ASP A 238 15.26 24.72 26.24
N LYS A 239 14.40 23.72 26.02
CA LYS A 239 14.76 22.31 26.13
C LYS A 239 14.88 21.72 24.74
N VAL A 240 15.99 21.02 24.56
CA VAL A 240 16.23 20.15 23.42
C VAL A 240 15.51 18.84 23.71
N ILE A 241 14.63 18.42 22.81
CA ILE A 241 13.91 17.15 22.90
C ILE A 241 14.72 16.12 22.12
N SER A 242 15.16 15.05 22.79
CA SER A 242 15.84 13.93 22.14
C SER A 242 14.79 12.91 21.69
N ILE A 243 14.58 12.77 20.38
CA ILE A 243 13.49 11.95 19.82
C ILE A 243 14.02 10.59 19.40
N ARG A 244 13.42 9.51 19.91
CA ARG A 244 13.72 8.11 19.51
C ARG A 244 12.43 7.27 19.48
N PRO A 245 12.21 6.44 18.43
CA PRO A 245 13.03 6.31 17.22
C PRO A 245 12.78 7.44 16.21
N MET A 246 13.78 7.72 15.36
CA MET A 246 13.57 8.38 14.07
C MET A 246 13.31 7.30 13.04
N GLU A 247 12.29 7.46 12.20
CA GLU A 247 12.02 6.54 11.11
C GLU A 247 12.28 7.20 9.75
N GLN A 248 12.83 6.46 8.81
CA GLN A 248 13.04 6.89 7.43
C GLN A 248 12.27 5.97 6.49
N SER A 249 11.66 6.56 5.47
CA SER A 249 10.98 5.83 4.41
C SER A 249 11.96 4.94 3.62
N SER A 250 11.58 3.69 3.37
CA SER A 250 12.36 2.73 2.58
C SER A 250 12.25 2.97 1.08
N THR A 251 11.20 3.66 0.63
CA THR A 251 10.92 3.93 -0.80
C THR A 251 11.23 5.36 -1.21
N LYS A 252 11.17 6.30 -0.25
CA LYS A 252 11.45 7.73 -0.40
C LYS A 252 12.50 8.14 0.65
N PRO A 253 13.79 7.84 0.42
CA PRO A 253 14.85 8.12 1.40
C PRO A 253 14.96 9.61 1.79
N ASN A 254 14.36 10.53 1.03
CA ASN A 254 14.23 11.94 1.38
C ASN A 254 13.12 12.24 2.41
N VAL A 255 12.34 11.26 2.86
CA VAL A 255 11.23 11.44 3.82
C VAL A 255 11.53 10.72 5.14
N PHE A 256 11.29 11.44 6.24
CA PHE A 256 11.46 10.97 7.61
C PHE A 256 10.18 11.19 8.41
N ARG A 257 9.91 10.34 9.40
CA ARG A 257 8.88 10.60 10.42
C ARG A 257 9.44 10.36 11.81
N PHE A 258 8.93 11.09 12.78
CA PHE A 258 9.33 10.95 14.18
C PHE A 258 8.23 11.52 15.09
N GLN A 259 8.25 11.17 16.37
CA GLN A 259 7.24 11.61 17.34
C GLN A 259 7.85 12.52 18.40
N PRO A 260 7.88 13.84 18.18
CA PRO A 260 8.56 14.77 19.08
C PRO A 260 7.92 14.86 20.47
N TYR A 261 6.65 14.45 20.61
CA TYR A 261 5.86 14.70 21.83
C TYR A 261 5.45 13.43 22.59
N THR A 262 5.89 12.23 22.18
CA THR A 262 5.54 10.96 22.85
C THR A 262 6.11 10.84 24.28
N GLN A 263 7.18 11.59 24.59
CA GLN A 263 7.74 11.74 25.93
C GLN A 263 7.67 13.21 26.41
N ALA A 264 6.69 13.97 25.91
CA ALA A 264 6.49 15.36 26.31
C ALA A 264 6.28 15.48 27.83
N SER A 265 5.67 14.48 28.48
CA SER A 265 5.55 14.44 29.94
C SER A 265 6.87 14.48 30.72
N GLU A 266 7.96 13.93 30.18
CA GLU A 266 9.29 13.93 30.82
C GLU A 266 10.07 15.22 30.55
N THR A 267 9.85 15.82 29.38
CA THR A 267 10.61 16.99 28.90
C THR A 267 9.89 18.32 29.16
N LEU A 268 8.58 18.38 28.93
CA LEU A 268 7.72 19.56 29.10
C LEU A 268 7.00 19.58 30.46
N GLY A 269 6.94 18.45 31.18
CA GLY A 269 6.28 18.30 32.48
C GLY A 269 5.07 17.37 32.41
N THR A 270 4.66 16.77 33.52
CA THR A 270 3.55 15.78 33.56
C THR A 270 2.23 16.46 33.93
N ALA A 271 1.19 16.32 33.11
CA ALA A 271 -0.16 16.67 33.51
C ALA A 271 -0.68 15.62 34.51
N ILE A 272 -1.05 16.10 35.71
CA ILE A 272 -1.54 15.25 36.80
C ILE A 272 -3.04 15.45 36.94
N TYR A 273 -3.79 14.35 36.85
CA TYR A 273 -5.18 14.35 37.30
C TYR A 273 -5.21 14.05 38.80
N ASP A 274 -5.60 15.03 39.60
CA ASP A 274 -5.77 14.85 41.04
C ASP A 274 -7.10 14.13 41.31
N SER A 275 -7.02 12.81 41.49
CA SER A 275 -8.16 11.97 41.84
C SER A 275 -8.24 11.82 43.35
N SER A 276 -9.33 12.30 43.95
CA SER A 276 -9.62 12.11 45.39
C SER A 276 -9.75 10.64 45.81
N TYR A 277 -9.88 9.71 44.86
CA TYR A 277 -10.00 8.27 45.11
C TYR A 277 -8.76 7.45 44.76
N TRP A 278 -7.92 7.92 43.84
CA TRP A 278 -6.84 7.11 43.25
C TRP A 278 -5.45 7.77 43.33
N GLY A 279 -5.36 8.96 43.92
CA GLY A 279 -4.14 9.76 43.93
C GLY A 279 -3.82 10.36 42.55
N ASN A 280 -2.71 11.08 42.47
CA ASN A 280 -2.21 11.74 41.26
C ASN A 280 -1.97 10.72 40.13
N ILE A 281 -2.80 10.75 39.08
CA ILE A 281 -2.65 9.89 37.89
C ILE A 281 -1.95 10.68 36.77
N PRO A 282 -0.76 10.27 36.32
CA PRO A 282 -0.13 10.83 35.12
C PRO A 282 -0.85 10.33 33.86
N TYR A 283 -1.20 11.24 32.95
CA TYR A 283 -1.78 10.92 31.65
C TYR A 283 -0.73 11.02 30.54
N ASN A 284 -0.72 10.05 29.62
CA ASN A 284 0.19 10.03 28.47
C ASN A 284 -0.37 10.83 27.29
N ASP A 285 0.54 11.54 26.62
CA ASP A 285 0.30 12.38 25.44
C ASP A 285 -0.06 11.53 24.20
N ASP A 286 -0.86 12.09 23.27
CA ASP A 286 -1.22 11.42 22.02
C ASP A 286 0.03 11.21 21.14
N ASN A 287 0.18 10.01 20.56
CA ASN A 287 1.27 9.65 19.64
C ASN A 287 1.11 10.38 18.29
N VAL A 288 1.68 11.59 18.16
CA VAL A 288 1.63 12.36 16.92
C VAL A 288 2.94 12.24 16.15
N TYR A 289 2.82 11.72 14.93
CA TYR A 289 3.91 11.72 13.96
C TYR A 289 4.03 13.08 13.28
N VAL A 290 5.28 13.51 13.14
CA VAL A 290 5.67 14.66 12.33
C VAL A 290 6.50 14.13 11.16
N TYR A 291 6.09 14.50 9.95
CA TYR A 291 6.74 14.09 8.71
C TYR A 291 7.64 15.22 8.21
N LEU A 292 8.88 14.88 7.87
CA LEU A 292 9.89 15.77 7.29
C LEU A 292 10.25 15.33 5.88
N HIS A 293 10.27 16.29 4.96
CA HIS A 293 10.62 16.12 3.55
C HIS A 293 11.88 16.91 3.22
N ALA A 294 12.94 16.21 2.81
CA ALA A 294 14.24 16.78 2.47
C ALA A 294 14.46 16.86 0.94
N LYS A 295 13.64 17.67 0.25
CA LYS A 295 13.65 17.75 -1.23
C LYS A 295 14.95 18.29 -1.83
N ALA A 296 15.61 19.21 -1.12
CA ALA A 296 16.94 19.71 -1.46
C ALA A 296 17.61 20.25 -0.19
N LYS A 297 18.94 20.47 -0.24
CA LYS A 297 19.70 21.00 0.91
C LYS A 297 19.17 22.35 1.41
N ASP A 298 18.48 23.12 0.57
CA ASP A 298 17.86 24.40 0.93
C ASP A 298 16.33 24.40 0.84
N LYS A 299 15.71 23.24 0.60
CA LYS A 299 14.26 23.03 0.46
C LYS A 299 13.80 21.86 1.33
N ILE A 300 13.73 22.10 2.63
CA ILE A 300 13.26 21.11 3.62
C ILE A 300 11.97 21.60 4.28
N TYR A 301 10.98 20.73 4.44
CA TYR A 301 9.72 21.08 5.10
C TYR A 301 9.16 19.99 6.01
N LEU A 302 8.31 20.41 6.95
CA LEU A 302 7.47 19.55 7.77
C LEU A 302 6.02 19.64 7.31
N GLU A 303 5.33 18.50 7.30
CA GLU A 303 3.89 18.47 7.08
C GLU A 303 3.12 19.09 8.25
N PRO A 304 1.87 19.57 8.03
CA PRO A 304 1.00 20.01 9.10
C PRO A 304 0.73 18.87 10.08
N TYR A 305 0.83 19.16 11.37
CA TYR A 305 0.44 18.20 12.41
C TYR A 305 -0.35 18.90 13.51
N THR A 306 -1.17 18.12 14.21
CA THR A 306 -1.92 18.58 15.38
C THR A 306 -1.65 17.63 16.52
N TRP A 307 -1.20 18.17 17.65
CA TRP A 307 -1.01 17.39 18.86
C TRP A 307 -1.85 17.92 19.99
N PHE A 308 -2.18 17.03 20.93
CA PHE A 308 -3.04 17.34 22.05
C PHE A 308 -2.25 17.29 23.34
N TYR A 309 -2.52 18.24 24.22
CA TYR A 309 -1.89 18.32 25.54
C TYR A 309 -2.90 18.75 26.59
N PHE A 310 -2.60 18.46 27.86
CA PHE A 310 -3.39 18.93 28.99
C PHE A 310 -2.67 20.11 29.65
N GLY A 311 -3.37 21.25 29.77
CA GLY A 311 -2.88 22.40 30.52
C GLY A 311 -3.39 22.37 31.95
N ASP A 312 -2.50 22.58 32.93
CA ASP A 312 -2.89 22.76 34.33
C ASP A 312 -3.08 24.26 34.64
N ASN A 313 -4.29 24.62 35.07
CA ASN A 313 -4.65 25.95 35.56
C ASN A 313 -5.11 25.90 37.04
N GLY A 314 -4.79 24.84 37.77
CA GLY A 314 -4.99 24.71 39.21
C GLY A 314 -6.40 24.32 39.64
N TYR A 315 -7.35 24.14 38.71
CA TYR A 315 -8.75 23.78 39.02
C TYR A 315 -9.38 22.77 38.04
N THR A 316 -8.81 22.53 36.85
CA THR A 316 -9.34 21.58 35.85
C THR A 316 -8.23 21.02 34.94
N SER A 317 -8.30 19.74 34.55
CA SER A 317 -7.48 19.16 33.47
C SER A 317 -8.15 19.37 32.11
N THR A 318 -7.93 20.53 31.48
CA THR A 318 -8.52 20.84 30.16
C THR A 318 -7.61 20.35 29.03
N LYS A 319 -8.17 19.59 28.09
CA LYS A 319 -7.46 19.12 26.87
C LYS A 319 -7.44 20.25 25.84
N TYR A 320 -6.24 20.63 25.39
CA TYR A 320 -5.99 21.59 24.31
C TYR A 320 -5.44 20.88 23.08
N ASN A 321 -5.64 21.46 21.90
CA ASN A 321 -5.01 21.04 20.66
C ASN A 321 -4.10 22.15 20.13
N LEU A 322 -2.90 21.83 19.68
CA LEU A 322 -2.02 22.76 19.00
C LEU A 322 -1.76 22.25 17.59
N THR A 323 -2.24 22.98 16.59
CA THR A 323 -1.98 22.72 15.19
C THR A 323 -0.77 23.54 14.75
N VAL A 324 0.18 22.87 14.11
CA VAL A 324 1.43 23.46 13.62
C VAL A 324 1.46 23.31 12.10
N ARG A 325 1.77 24.41 11.39
CA ARG A 325 1.88 24.43 9.93
C ARG A 325 3.12 25.20 9.51
N GLN A 326 3.99 24.59 8.72
CA GLN A 326 5.08 25.35 8.10
C GLN A 326 4.54 26.24 6.98
N ARG A 327 5.03 27.47 6.87
CA ARG A 327 4.63 28.47 5.88
C ARG A 327 5.37 28.25 4.55
N CYS A 328 5.04 27.15 3.88
CA CYS A 328 5.52 26.78 2.54
C CYS A 328 4.36 26.38 1.59
N PRO A 329 4.59 26.37 0.26
CA PRO A 329 3.59 25.98 -0.74
C PRO A 329 3.02 24.58 -0.56
N GLU A 330 3.84 23.62 -0.14
CA GLU A 330 3.44 22.24 0.13
C GLU A 330 2.38 22.16 1.26
N ASN A 331 2.30 23.20 2.10
CA ASN A 331 1.32 23.31 3.18
C ASN A 331 0.24 24.37 2.90
N GLY A 332 0.06 24.78 1.63
CA GLY A 332 -0.99 25.70 1.20
C GLY A 332 -0.67 27.20 1.38
N TYR A 333 0.58 27.58 1.62
CA TYR A 333 1.00 28.99 1.74
C TYR A 333 1.73 29.48 0.49
N SER A 334 1.53 30.74 0.09
CA SER A 334 2.35 31.38 -0.96
C SER A 334 3.79 31.71 -0.51
N SER A 335 4.04 31.70 0.80
CA SER A 335 5.33 31.97 1.41
C SER A 335 6.30 30.79 1.21
N LYS A 336 7.63 31.03 1.22
CA LYS A 336 8.67 30.00 0.97
C LYS A 336 9.63 29.85 2.16
N TYR A 337 9.10 29.65 3.36
CA TYR A 337 9.92 29.46 4.57
C TYR A 337 10.38 28.01 4.68
N TYR A 338 11.42 27.64 3.95
CA TYR A 338 12.03 26.30 4.00
C TYR A 338 13.14 26.20 5.04
N GLY A 339 13.31 25.00 5.58
CA GLY A 339 14.52 24.62 6.31
C GLY A 339 15.70 24.42 5.37
N LYS A 340 16.90 24.67 5.88
CA LYS A 340 18.16 24.51 5.16
C LYS A 340 19.13 23.66 5.97
N LEU A 341 19.81 22.74 5.29
CA LEU A 341 20.95 22.00 5.84
C LEU A 341 22.11 22.98 6.05
N SER A 342 22.64 23.00 7.26
CA SER A 342 23.81 23.80 7.61
C SER A 342 25.10 23.14 7.15
N ASP A 343 26.21 23.89 7.16
CA ASP A 343 27.52 23.43 6.70
C ASP A 343 28.08 22.24 7.49
N ASP A 344 27.53 21.95 8.68
CA ASP A 344 27.92 20.79 9.49
C ASP A 344 27.40 19.44 8.92
N GLY A 345 26.57 19.48 7.87
CA GLY A 345 26.04 18.30 7.17
C GLY A 345 25.04 17.48 7.99
N LYS A 346 24.54 18.00 9.11
CA LYS A 346 23.62 17.27 10.00
C LYS A 346 22.54 18.13 10.66
N THR A 347 22.68 19.45 10.67
CA THR A 347 21.72 20.36 11.29
C THR A 347 20.84 21.01 10.23
N ILE A 348 19.53 20.92 10.40
CA ILE A 348 18.53 21.62 9.59
C ILE A 348 18.06 22.84 10.38
N ILE A 349 18.12 24.01 9.75
CA ILE A 349 17.72 25.29 10.33
C ILE A 349 16.52 25.85 9.57
N PHE A 350 15.41 26.05 10.27
CA PHE A 350 14.23 26.71 9.77
C PHE A 350 14.22 28.18 10.24
N PRO A 351 13.94 29.14 9.35
CA PRO A 351 14.00 30.56 9.66
C PRO A 351 12.91 31.01 10.65
N VAL A 352 13.11 32.18 11.27
CA VAL A 352 12.10 32.85 12.10
C VAL A 352 10.79 33.02 11.30
N GLY A 353 9.67 32.73 11.94
CA GLY A 353 8.34 32.79 11.33
C GLY A 353 8.04 31.68 10.33
N ALA A 354 8.88 30.62 10.28
CA ALA A 354 8.65 29.47 9.41
C ALA A 354 7.42 28.66 9.81
N PHE A 355 7.02 28.66 11.09
CA PHE A 355 5.86 27.91 11.56
C PHE A 355 4.77 28.83 12.07
N GLU A 356 3.56 28.59 11.59
CA GLU A 356 2.31 29.05 12.20
C GLU A 356 1.86 28.02 13.24
N THR A 357 1.46 28.49 14.42
CA THR A 357 0.79 27.67 15.43
C THR A 357 -0.60 28.23 15.71
N SER A 358 -1.60 27.37 15.78
CA SER A 358 -2.99 27.75 16.07
C SER A 358 -3.63 26.78 17.06
N GLY A 359 -4.59 27.29 17.85
CA GLY A 359 -5.16 26.58 18.99
C GLY A 359 -4.39 26.86 20.29
N GLY A 360 -4.22 25.82 21.11
CA GLY A 360 -3.58 25.88 22.42
C GLY A 360 -4.39 26.64 23.46
N TYR A 361 -3.74 27.03 24.56
CA TYR A 361 -4.38 27.77 25.66
C TYR A 361 -4.91 29.13 25.22
N SER A 362 -4.19 29.82 24.32
CA SER A 362 -4.55 31.16 23.86
C SER A 362 -5.70 31.16 22.84
N GLY A 363 -5.89 30.05 22.11
CA GLY A 363 -6.79 29.94 20.97
C GLY A 363 -6.41 30.83 19.77
N LYS A 364 -5.25 31.51 19.81
CA LYS A 364 -4.82 32.47 18.79
C LYS A 364 -3.80 31.85 17.83
N THR A 365 -3.85 32.29 16.59
CA THR A 365 -2.80 32.05 15.61
C THR A 365 -1.57 32.89 15.96
N THR A 366 -0.41 32.25 16.07
CA THR A 366 0.88 32.91 16.30
C THR A 366 1.95 32.31 15.39
N TYR A 367 3.13 32.93 15.34
CA TYR A 367 4.25 32.50 14.51
C TYR A 367 5.51 32.34 15.35
N THR A 368 6.39 31.41 14.97
CA THR A 368 7.67 31.23 15.67
C THR A 368 8.51 32.50 15.61
N THR A 369 9.02 32.94 16.76
CA THR A 369 9.83 34.17 16.89
C THR A 369 11.33 33.90 16.87
N GLU A 370 11.73 32.63 16.80
CA GLU A 370 13.10 32.14 16.83
C GLU A 370 13.31 31.13 15.69
N GLU A 371 14.57 30.86 15.37
CA GLU A 371 14.94 29.78 14.45
C GLU A 371 14.62 28.43 15.08
N PHE A 372 14.01 27.54 14.31
CA PHE A 372 13.75 26.15 14.71
C PHE A 372 14.86 25.26 14.16
N LYS A 373 15.41 24.35 14.98
CA LYS A 373 16.55 23.51 14.60
C LYS A 373 16.29 22.03 14.85
N LEU A 374 16.71 21.21 13.89
CA LEU A 374 16.76 19.75 14.00
C LEU A 374 18.19 19.28 13.78
N VAL A 375 18.75 18.51 14.70
CA VAL A 375 20.09 17.95 14.54
C VAL A 375 19.97 16.45 14.35
N PHE A 376 20.37 15.98 13.16
CA PHE A 376 20.43 14.58 12.81
C PHE A 376 21.76 13.95 13.23
N PRO A 377 21.81 12.62 13.33
CA PRO A 377 23.07 11.89 13.42
C PRO A 377 23.91 12.09 12.15
N ALA A 378 25.23 12.05 12.30
CA ALA A 378 26.15 12.19 11.18
C ALA A 378 25.90 11.09 10.13
N GLY A 379 25.91 11.46 8.85
CA GLY A 379 25.74 10.54 7.73
C GLY A 379 24.30 10.14 7.42
N VAL A 380 23.30 10.61 8.18
CA VAL A 380 21.88 10.38 7.83
C VAL A 380 21.43 11.31 6.70
N LEU A 381 21.75 12.60 6.78
CA LEU A 381 21.45 13.60 5.75
C LEU A 381 22.54 13.61 4.68
N ASN A 382 22.73 12.48 4.00
CA ASN A 382 23.77 12.31 2.98
C ASN A 382 23.30 12.77 1.59
N ASP A 383 24.18 12.69 0.59
CA ASP A 383 23.84 13.10 -0.78
C ASP A 383 22.75 12.21 -1.41
N ASP A 384 22.61 10.94 -1.02
CA ASP A 384 21.54 10.07 -1.53
C ASP A 384 20.15 10.59 -1.11
N VAL A 385 20.03 11.15 0.09
CA VAL A 385 18.80 11.78 0.59
C VAL A 385 18.42 13.00 -0.25
N PHE A 386 19.38 13.87 -0.58
CA PHE A 386 19.09 15.13 -1.27
C PHE A 386 19.13 15.04 -2.80
N ASN A 387 19.80 14.03 -3.35
CA ASN A 387 19.82 13.73 -4.78
C ASN A 387 18.76 12.69 -5.14
N PHE A 388 17.95 12.25 -4.18
CA PHE A 388 16.79 11.42 -4.47
C PHE A 388 15.83 12.21 -5.35
N VAL A 389 15.78 11.80 -6.61
CA VAL A 389 14.74 12.22 -7.54
C VAL A 389 13.57 11.32 -7.21
N GLU A 390 12.53 11.89 -6.60
CA GLU A 390 11.25 11.19 -6.52
C GLU A 390 10.88 10.72 -7.92
N PRO A 391 10.55 9.42 -8.10
CA PRO A 391 10.04 8.95 -9.37
C PRO A 391 8.95 9.90 -9.81
N ASP A 392 8.96 10.28 -11.09
CA ASP A 392 7.86 11.04 -11.67
C ASP A 392 6.57 10.29 -11.29
N PRO A 393 5.47 10.93 -10.85
CA PRO A 393 4.21 10.23 -10.58
C PRO A 393 3.78 9.28 -11.71
N GLU A 394 4.26 9.47 -12.94
CA GLU A 394 4.11 8.52 -14.06
C GLU A 394 4.91 7.20 -13.91
N ASP A 395 6.08 7.19 -13.25
CA ASP A 395 6.92 5.99 -13.05
C ASP A 395 6.34 5.02 -11.99
N ASP A 396 5.57 5.53 -11.02
CA ASP A 396 4.81 4.74 -10.05
C ASP A 396 3.36 4.48 -10.49
N SER A 397 2.92 5.04 -11.61
CA SER A 397 1.57 4.80 -12.12
C SER A 397 1.39 3.36 -12.62
N GLY A 398 0.25 2.75 -12.33
CA GLY A 398 -0.11 1.47 -12.95
C GLY A 398 -1.17 0.66 -12.23
N ILE A 399 -1.28 -0.60 -12.64
CA ILE A 399 -2.19 -1.56 -12.03
C ILE A 399 -1.48 -2.22 -10.85
N TYR A 400 -2.07 -2.12 -9.66
CA TYR A 400 -1.64 -2.82 -8.45
C TYR A 400 -2.60 -3.97 -8.22
N MET A 401 -2.10 -5.20 -8.28
CA MET A 401 -2.94 -6.39 -8.27
C MET A 401 -2.54 -7.36 -7.17
N GLY A 402 -3.53 -7.94 -6.51
CA GLY A 402 -3.39 -9.13 -5.65
C GLY A 402 -4.33 -10.24 -6.10
N VAL A 403 -4.06 -11.46 -5.65
CA VAL A 403 -4.91 -12.63 -5.94
C VAL A 403 -5.15 -13.40 -4.65
N THR A 404 -6.40 -13.70 -4.32
CA THR A 404 -6.77 -14.61 -3.23
C THR A 404 -7.45 -15.81 -3.83
N SER A 405 -6.82 -16.98 -3.81
CA SER A 405 -7.47 -18.24 -4.18
C SER A 405 -8.01 -18.95 -2.95
N PHE A 406 -9.16 -19.61 -3.08
CA PHE A 406 -9.83 -20.26 -1.96
C PHE A 406 -10.40 -21.65 -2.27
N ASN A 407 -10.28 -22.54 -1.29
CA ASN A 407 -10.90 -23.87 -1.22
C ASN A 407 -11.17 -24.22 0.25
N THR A 408 -10.58 -25.27 0.83
CA THR A 408 -10.46 -25.50 2.29
C THR A 408 -9.57 -24.49 3.00
N THR A 409 -8.69 -23.82 2.25
CA THR A 409 -7.71 -22.82 2.74
C THR A 409 -7.67 -21.62 1.82
N LEU A 410 -7.03 -20.54 2.28
CA LEU A 410 -6.70 -19.39 1.45
C LEU A 410 -5.24 -19.50 0.98
N LYS A 411 -5.01 -19.24 -0.30
CA LYS A 411 -3.68 -18.90 -0.82
C LYS A 411 -3.75 -17.47 -1.34
N THR A 412 -2.85 -16.62 -0.90
CA THR A 412 -2.86 -15.21 -1.28
C THR A 412 -1.53 -14.81 -1.89
N LEU A 413 -1.58 -14.20 -3.06
CA LEU A 413 -0.52 -13.37 -3.60
C LEU A 413 -0.79 -11.93 -3.14
N PRO A 414 0.10 -11.32 -2.34
CA PRO A 414 -0.04 -9.94 -1.89
C PRO A 414 -0.20 -8.95 -3.05
N ILE A 415 -0.75 -7.78 -2.75
CA ILE A 415 -0.88 -6.71 -3.74
C ILE A 415 0.50 -6.19 -4.10
N GLN A 416 0.81 -6.19 -5.39
CA GLN A 416 2.03 -5.64 -5.95
C GLN A 416 1.74 -5.02 -7.31
N ARG A 417 2.61 -4.12 -7.79
CA ARG A 417 2.47 -3.53 -9.12
C ARG A 417 2.58 -4.63 -10.18
N LEU A 418 1.62 -4.68 -11.10
CA LEU A 418 1.61 -5.56 -12.26
C LEU A 418 2.41 -4.90 -13.39
N SER A 419 3.54 -5.50 -13.74
CA SER A 419 4.46 -5.01 -14.77
C SER A 419 5.12 -6.18 -15.50
N ASP A 420 5.94 -5.88 -16.52
CA ASP A 420 6.77 -6.87 -17.20
C ASP A 420 7.70 -7.64 -16.25
N THR A 421 8.12 -7.01 -15.15
CA THR A 421 9.00 -7.62 -14.15
C THR A 421 8.26 -8.57 -13.22
N THR A 422 7.00 -8.25 -12.87
CA THR A 422 6.23 -9.00 -11.87
C THR A 422 5.21 -9.97 -12.47
N LYS A 423 4.91 -9.88 -13.78
CA LYS A 423 3.87 -10.69 -14.43
C LYS A 423 4.03 -12.20 -14.23
N ASN A 424 5.27 -12.71 -14.25
CA ASN A 424 5.53 -14.13 -14.07
C ASN A 424 5.13 -14.61 -12.68
N THR A 425 5.29 -13.78 -11.64
CA THR A 425 4.83 -14.11 -10.27
C THR A 425 3.32 -14.39 -10.25
N PHE A 426 2.52 -13.58 -10.95
CA PHE A 426 1.08 -13.79 -11.05
C PHE A 426 0.74 -15.05 -11.86
N PHE A 427 1.41 -15.26 -12.99
CA PHE A 427 1.20 -16.44 -13.83
C PHE A 427 1.56 -17.73 -13.09
N ASP A 428 2.71 -17.75 -12.41
CA ASP A 428 3.18 -18.90 -11.63
C ASP A 428 2.27 -19.17 -10.45
N PHE A 429 1.81 -18.13 -9.75
CA PHE A 429 0.82 -18.26 -8.68
C PHE A 429 -0.45 -18.94 -9.17
N ILE A 430 -1.07 -18.44 -10.26
CA ILE A 430 -2.31 -19.00 -10.83
C ILE A 430 -2.08 -20.43 -11.35
N ASN A 431 -0.99 -20.66 -12.08
CA ASN A 431 -0.65 -21.98 -12.61
C ASN A 431 -0.43 -22.99 -11.48
N GLY A 432 0.15 -22.55 -10.36
CA GLY A 432 0.42 -23.36 -9.17
C GLY A 432 -0.80 -23.71 -8.31
N LEU A 433 -1.95 -23.03 -8.49
CA LEU A 433 -3.16 -23.32 -7.71
C LEU A 433 -3.61 -24.77 -7.88
N GLN A 434 -4.15 -25.38 -6.83
CA GLN A 434 -4.62 -26.76 -6.86
C GLN A 434 -6.05 -26.80 -6.34
N MET A 435 -6.86 -27.67 -6.93
CA MET A 435 -8.21 -27.89 -6.41
C MET A 435 -8.18 -28.62 -5.07
N ASP A 436 -9.01 -28.21 -4.14
CA ASP A 436 -9.30 -28.98 -2.93
C ASP A 436 -10.79 -28.92 -2.56
N ASN A 437 -11.20 -29.72 -1.58
CA ASN A 437 -12.57 -29.74 -1.07
C ASN A 437 -12.99 -28.36 -0.52
N ALA A 438 -14.31 -28.18 -0.35
CA ALA A 438 -14.94 -27.02 0.27
C ALA A 438 -14.68 -25.67 -0.45
N THR A 439 -15.57 -24.73 -0.15
CA THR A 439 -15.59 -23.40 -0.76
C THR A 439 -15.68 -22.36 0.35
N LEU A 440 -14.55 -21.73 0.68
CA LEU A 440 -14.45 -20.64 1.68
C LEU A 440 -14.76 -19.26 1.08
N LEU A 441 -15.89 -19.14 0.38
CA LEU A 441 -16.25 -17.95 -0.41
C LEU A 441 -16.30 -16.67 0.43
N TYR A 442 -17.09 -16.66 1.51
CA TYR A 442 -17.27 -15.44 2.32
C TYR A 442 -15.98 -15.04 3.04
N TYR A 443 -15.26 -16.02 3.59
CA TYR A 443 -14.00 -15.76 4.29
C TYR A 443 -12.92 -15.24 3.33
N ALA A 444 -12.87 -15.76 2.10
CA ALA A 444 -11.98 -15.27 1.06
C ALA A 444 -12.29 -13.81 0.70
N VAL A 445 -13.56 -13.49 0.41
CA VAL A 445 -13.97 -12.11 0.10
C VAL A 445 -13.66 -11.16 1.25
N GLU A 446 -13.93 -11.58 2.50
CA GLU A 446 -13.60 -10.77 3.68
C GLU A 446 -12.12 -10.40 3.72
N LYS A 447 -11.24 -11.38 3.48
CA LYS A 447 -9.79 -11.21 3.52
C LYS A 447 -9.23 -10.51 2.29
N SER A 448 -9.86 -10.66 1.14
CA SER A 448 -9.56 -9.88 -0.06
C SER A 448 -9.83 -8.39 0.14
N ILE A 449 -10.92 -8.02 0.83
CA ILE A 449 -11.22 -6.63 1.19
C ILE A 449 -10.17 -6.09 2.18
N ASP A 450 -9.82 -6.87 3.21
CA ASP A 450 -8.77 -6.47 4.16
C ASP A 450 -7.43 -6.26 3.43
N ALA A 451 -7.04 -7.19 2.55
CA ALA A 451 -5.80 -7.11 1.79
C ALA A 451 -5.74 -5.92 0.82
N LEU A 452 -6.88 -5.49 0.26
CA LEU A 452 -7.00 -4.25 -0.52
C LEU A 452 -6.72 -2.99 0.30
N GLY A 453 -7.07 -2.99 1.60
CA GLY A 453 -6.91 -1.83 2.47
C GLY A 453 -5.54 -1.68 3.13
N ASN A 454 -4.67 -2.70 3.03
CA ASN A 454 -3.39 -2.73 3.74
C ASN A 454 -2.28 -1.86 3.10
N PRO A 455 -2.11 -1.84 1.75
CA PRO A 455 -1.05 -1.06 1.13
C PRO A 455 -1.41 0.43 0.99
N THR A 456 -0.38 1.26 0.84
CA THR A 456 -0.53 2.61 0.28
C THR A 456 -0.22 2.57 -1.22
N TYR A 457 -1.12 3.11 -2.01
CA TYR A 457 -1.06 3.26 -3.46
C TYR A 457 -0.59 4.66 -3.84
N PRO A 458 -0.12 4.86 -5.09
CA PRO A 458 0.23 6.19 -5.60
C PRO A 458 -0.89 7.20 -5.45
N ASP A 459 -0.54 8.48 -5.29
CA ASP A 459 -1.51 9.58 -5.11
C ASP A 459 -2.47 9.73 -6.30
N ASN A 460 -2.12 9.20 -7.46
CA ASN A 460 -2.96 9.19 -8.65
C ASN A 460 -3.86 7.94 -8.77
N LEU A 461 -4.06 7.18 -7.69
CA LEU A 461 -5.06 6.11 -7.64
C LEU A 461 -6.44 6.68 -7.99
N SER A 462 -7.11 6.08 -8.98
CA SER A 462 -8.43 6.51 -9.44
C SER A 462 -9.49 5.43 -9.32
N ASN A 463 -9.10 4.18 -9.07
CA ASN A 463 -10.01 3.06 -8.99
C ASN A 463 -9.55 1.99 -7.98
N ALA A 464 -10.50 1.36 -7.29
CA ALA A 464 -10.28 0.25 -6.38
C ALA A 464 -11.34 -0.84 -6.63
N ILE A 465 -10.89 -2.02 -7.05
CA ILE A 465 -11.76 -3.08 -7.56
C ILE A 465 -11.52 -4.42 -6.85
N LEU A 466 -12.61 -5.08 -6.51
CA LEU A 466 -12.63 -6.50 -6.15
C LEU A 466 -13.37 -7.28 -7.25
N VAL A 467 -12.74 -8.30 -7.81
CA VAL A 467 -13.40 -9.26 -8.70
C VAL A 467 -13.46 -10.59 -7.97
N THR A 468 -14.64 -11.15 -7.80
CA THR A 468 -14.84 -12.46 -7.19
C THR A 468 -15.39 -13.43 -8.22
N PHE A 469 -14.74 -14.58 -8.38
CA PHE A 469 -15.25 -15.69 -9.17
C PHE A 469 -15.56 -16.89 -8.26
N THR A 470 -16.71 -17.53 -8.48
CA THR A 470 -17.09 -18.79 -7.83
C THR A 470 -17.95 -19.65 -8.74
N ASP A 471 -17.91 -20.98 -8.56
CA ASP A 471 -18.84 -21.89 -9.21
C ASP A 471 -19.93 -22.43 -8.27
N GLY A 472 -19.77 -22.20 -6.96
CA GLY A 472 -20.53 -22.90 -5.92
C GLY A 472 -21.09 -22.03 -4.80
N LEU A 473 -21.64 -22.72 -3.81
CA LEU A 473 -22.09 -22.12 -2.56
C LEU A 473 -20.96 -22.10 -1.52
N ASP A 474 -21.01 -21.17 -0.57
CA ASP A 474 -20.13 -21.22 0.60
C ASP A 474 -20.40 -22.48 1.44
N GLN A 475 -19.34 -23.19 1.82
CA GLN A 475 -19.44 -24.44 2.59
C GLN A 475 -18.61 -24.47 3.87
N GLY A 476 -17.78 -23.45 4.14
CA GLY A 476 -16.85 -23.50 5.28
C GLY A 476 -16.56 -22.18 5.97
N SER A 477 -17.02 -21.04 5.46
CA SER A 477 -16.55 -19.75 5.97
C SER A 477 -16.94 -19.49 7.43
N LEU A 478 -18.07 -20.05 7.89
CA LEU A 478 -18.48 -19.97 9.29
C LEU A 478 -17.54 -20.72 10.27
N ALA A 479 -16.77 -21.70 9.79
CA ALA A 479 -15.76 -22.35 10.61
C ALA A 479 -14.53 -21.45 10.83
N MET A 480 -14.24 -20.58 9.85
CA MET A 480 -13.15 -19.61 9.92
C MET A 480 -13.55 -18.35 10.69
N ASN A 481 -14.79 -17.89 10.51
CA ASN A 481 -15.38 -16.78 11.25
C ASN A 481 -16.81 -17.14 11.70
N PRO A 482 -17.01 -17.59 12.95
CA PRO A 482 -18.32 -18.01 13.44
C PRO A 482 -19.24 -16.84 13.84
N THR A 483 -18.73 -15.61 13.89
CA THR A 483 -19.45 -14.41 14.36
C THR A 483 -20.79 -14.16 13.64
N PRO A 484 -20.90 -14.33 12.29
CA PRO A 484 -22.14 -14.10 11.56
C PRO A 484 -23.23 -15.17 11.84
N LYS A 485 -22.85 -16.30 12.44
CA LYS A 485 -23.68 -17.46 12.84
C LYS A 485 -24.33 -18.27 11.72
N ASN A 486 -24.65 -17.65 10.58
CA ASN A 486 -25.20 -18.33 9.41
C ASN A 486 -24.75 -17.64 8.11
N TRP A 487 -24.91 -18.35 6.99
CA TRP A 487 -24.44 -17.91 5.68
C TRP A 487 -25.10 -16.60 5.22
N ARG A 488 -26.41 -16.43 5.47
CA ARG A 488 -27.17 -15.25 5.02
C ARG A 488 -26.73 -13.99 5.72
N ASN A 489 -26.47 -14.10 7.04
CA ASN A 489 -25.91 -13.01 7.82
C ASN A 489 -24.48 -12.67 7.39
N TYR A 490 -23.66 -13.68 7.05
CA TYR A 490 -22.30 -13.43 6.59
C TYR A 490 -22.30 -12.67 5.26
N ALA A 491 -23.05 -13.14 4.28
CA ALA A 491 -23.21 -12.45 3.00
C ALA A 491 -23.72 -11.00 3.17
N ALA A 492 -24.73 -10.76 4.02
CA ALA A 492 -25.23 -9.41 4.30
C ALA A 492 -24.20 -8.51 5.02
N GLN A 493 -23.39 -9.07 5.91
CA GLN A 493 -22.28 -8.35 6.54
C GLN A 493 -21.21 -7.97 5.53
N LEU A 494 -20.89 -8.86 4.58
CA LEU A 494 -19.96 -8.55 3.50
C LEU A 494 -20.50 -7.48 2.55
N HIS A 495 -21.78 -7.52 2.21
CA HIS A 495 -22.43 -6.46 1.43
C HIS A 495 -22.26 -5.09 2.11
N THR A 496 -22.50 -5.04 3.43
CA THR A 496 -22.30 -3.83 4.24
C THR A 496 -20.83 -3.41 4.29
N LYS A 497 -19.90 -4.38 4.40
CA LYS A 497 -18.45 -4.12 4.40
C LYS A 497 -18.02 -3.52 3.08
N ILE A 498 -18.39 -4.12 1.95
CA ILE A 498 -18.11 -3.64 0.59
C ILE A 498 -18.61 -2.20 0.41
N GLY A 499 -19.87 -1.92 0.77
CA GLY A 499 -20.46 -0.58 0.63
C GLY A 499 -19.82 0.50 1.51
N ASN A 500 -19.20 0.11 2.63
CA ASN A 500 -18.54 1.04 3.56
C ASN A 500 -17.02 1.14 3.35
N THR A 501 -16.40 0.21 2.62
CA THR A 501 -14.96 0.22 2.40
C THR A 501 -14.57 1.31 1.41
N LYS A 502 -13.57 2.09 1.81
CA LYS A 502 -12.85 3.00 0.93
C LYS A 502 -11.36 2.66 0.92
N ILE A 503 -10.75 2.71 -0.25
CA ILE A 503 -9.31 2.54 -0.45
C ILE A 503 -8.75 3.89 -0.88
N GLN A 504 -7.98 4.57 -0.02
CA GLN A 504 -7.55 5.96 -0.22
C GLN A 504 -8.70 6.87 -0.68
N GLU A 505 -9.77 6.92 0.12
CA GLU A 505 -11.01 7.65 -0.15
C GLU A 505 -11.86 7.19 -1.34
N LEU A 506 -11.38 6.26 -2.18
CA LEU A 506 -12.15 5.71 -3.29
C LEU A 506 -13.08 4.59 -2.81
N PRO A 507 -14.38 4.64 -3.14
CA PRO A 507 -15.30 3.53 -2.86
C PRO A 507 -14.83 2.23 -3.53
N LEU A 508 -14.94 1.11 -2.81
CA LEU A 508 -14.64 -0.20 -3.38
C LEU A 508 -15.71 -0.62 -4.39
N LYS A 509 -15.32 -0.85 -5.65
CA LYS A 509 -16.18 -1.45 -6.66
C LYS A 509 -15.98 -2.96 -6.70
N ALA A 510 -16.99 -3.71 -6.27
CA ALA A 510 -16.96 -5.17 -6.25
C ALA A 510 -17.83 -5.76 -7.38
N TYR A 511 -17.27 -6.72 -8.13
CA TYR A 511 -17.93 -7.54 -9.13
C TYR A 511 -17.93 -8.99 -8.69
N THR A 512 -19.00 -9.72 -8.96
CA THR A 512 -19.06 -11.17 -8.71
C THR A 512 -19.52 -11.90 -9.97
N ILE A 513 -18.75 -12.91 -10.39
CA ILE A 513 -19.01 -13.74 -11.55
C ILE A 513 -19.23 -15.18 -11.08
N GLY A 514 -20.43 -15.71 -11.30
CA GLY A 514 -20.84 -17.04 -10.88
C GLY A 514 -21.01 -18.00 -12.04
N LEU A 515 -20.20 -19.06 -12.13
CA LEU A 515 -20.41 -20.18 -13.06
C LEU A 515 -21.10 -21.32 -12.33
N LYS A 516 -22.43 -21.33 -12.26
CA LYS A 516 -23.16 -22.31 -11.43
C LYS A 516 -22.79 -23.76 -11.81
N SER A 517 -22.16 -24.48 -10.88
CA SER A 517 -21.82 -25.88 -11.05
C SER A 517 -23.04 -26.80 -10.88
N ALA A 518 -22.92 -28.05 -11.31
CA ALA A 518 -24.02 -29.02 -11.29
C ALA A 518 -24.44 -29.46 -9.87
N ASP A 519 -23.57 -29.25 -8.87
CA ASP A 519 -23.81 -29.57 -7.46
C ASP A 519 -24.49 -28.43 -6.69
N VAL A 520 -24.72 -27.27 -7.31
CA VAL A 520 -25.57 -26.21 -6.76
C VAL A 520 -27.04 -26.53 -7.03
N LEU A 521 -27.75 -26.94 -5.98
CA LEU A 521 -29.19 -27.21 -6.01
C LEU A 521 -30.05 -26.01 -5.56
N ASP A 522 -29.45 -25.07 -4.82
CA ASP A 522 -30.13 -23.88 -4.29
C ASP A 522 -29.78 -22.65 -5.14
N ASP A 523 -30.58 -22.44 -6.20
CA ASP A 523 -30.42 -21.33 -7.13
C ASP A 523 -30.65 -19.97 -6.46
N GLU A 524 -31.53 -19.91 -5.45
CA GLU A 524 -31.84 -18.69 -4.72
C GLU A 524 -30.64 -18.27 -3.88
N GLN A 525 -30.04 -19.22 -3.14
CA GLN A 525 -28.83 -18.95 -2.36
C GLN A 525 -27.65 -18.56 -3.26
N PHE A 526 -27.49 -19.21 -4.41
CA PHE A 526 -26.41 -18.89 -5.34
C PHE A 526 -26.51 -17.44 -5.83
N MET A 527 -27.68 -17.03 -6.34
CA MET A 527 -27.89 -15.66 -6.79
C MET A 527 -27.84 -14.63 -5.65
N PHE A 528 -28.30 -15.00 -4.46
CA PHE A 528 -28.16 -14.16 -3.27
C PHE A 528 -26.68 -13.90 -2.95
N ASN A 529 -25.81 -14.92 -3.05
CA ASN A 529 -24.39 -14.74 -2.82
C ASN A 529 -23.78 -13.79 -3.87
N LEU A 530 -24.09 -13.98 -5.15
CA LEU A 530 -23.54 -13.10 -6.20
C LEU A 530 -23.91 -11.63 -5.99
N THR A 531 -25.16 -11.36 -5.63
CA THR A 531 -25.65 -9.99 -5.38
C THR A 531 -25.07 -9.38 -4.11
N GLN A 532 -24.98 -10.13 -3.01
CA GLN A 532 -24.43 -9.62 -1.76
C GLN A 532 -22.91 -9.37 -1.81
N LEU A 533 -22.17 -10.11 -2.64
CA LEU A 533 -20.73 -9.95 -2.80
C LEU A 533 -20.35 -8.94 -3.90
N ALA A 534 -21.35 -8.39 -4.60
CA ALA A 534 -21.19 -7.28 -5.52
C ALA A 534 -21.48 -5.94 -4.82
N SER A 535 -20.90 -4.88 -5.38
CA SER A 535 -21.13 -3.50 -4.93
C SER A 535 -22.47 -2.92 -5.43
N ASP A 536 -22.99 -3.46 -6.53
CA ASP A 536 -24.28 -3.14 -7.12
C ASP A 536 -24.82 -4.42 -7.76
N ASP A 537 -26.14 -4.57 -7.82
CA ASP A 537 -26.80 -5.71 -8.45
C ASP A 537 -26.40 -5.87 -9.93
N SER A 538 -26.10 -4.75 -10.62
CA SER A 538 -25.62 -4.78 -12.01
C SER A 538 -24.22 -5.39 -12.17
N ASN A 539 -23.46 -5.52 -11.08
CA ASN A 539 -22.11 -6.09 -11.06
C ASN A 539 -22.11 -7.58 -10.63
N ALA A 540 -23.29 -8.18 -10.42
CA ALA A 540 -23.47 -9.59 -10.13
C ALA A 540 -23.87 -10.35 -11.41
N HIS A 541 -22.98 -11.20 -11.89
CA HIS A 541 -23.13 -11.87 -13.19
C HIS A 541 -23.15 -13.39 -13.03
N SER A 542 -24.29 -14.02 -13.29
CA SER A 542 -24.33 -15.46 -13.49
C SER A 542 -24.04 -15.78 -14.95
N VAL A 543 -23.17 -16.76 -15.19
CA VAL A 543 -22.73 -17.18 -16.52
C VAL A 543 -22.95 -18.67 -16.74
N ALA A 544 -23.06 -19.10 -18.00
CA ALA A 544 -23.34 -20.48 -18.35
C ALA A 544 -22.09 -21.33 -18.65
N ASN A 545 -20.94 -20.69 -18.92
CA ASN A 545 -19.69 -21.37 -19.29
C ASN A 545 -18.46 -20.47 -19.07
N ILE A 546 -17.26 -21.04 -19.15
CA ILE A 546 -15.98 -20.30 -18.98
C ILE A 546 -15.77 -19.21 -20.04
N ALA A 547 -16.29 -19.36 -21.27
CA ALA A 547 -16.15 -18.31 -22.29
C ALA A 547 -16.92 -17.04 -21.90
N GLU A 548 -18.07 -17.18 -21.25
CA GLU A 548 -18.80 -16.05 -20.67
C GLU A 548 -18.06 -15.41 -19.48
N VAL A 549 -17.34 -16.19 -18.66
CA VAL A 549 -16.43 -15.63 -17.63
C VAL A 549 -15.40 -14.72 -18.28
N GLU A 550 -14.78 -15.16 -19.39
CA GLU A 550 -13.80 -14.34 -20.11
C GLU A 550 -14.43 -13.06 -20.70
N ASN A 551 -15.68 -13.14 -21.18
CA ASN A 551 -16.40 -11.97 -21.68
C ASN A 551 -16.67 -10.95 -20.56
N GLU A 552 -17.11 -11.40 -19.39
CA GLU A 552 -17.34 -10.49 -18.24
C GLU A 552 -16.04 -9.86 -17.75
N LEU A 553 -14.96 -10.63 -17.64
CA LEU A 553 -13.63 -10.07 -17.31
C LEU A 553 -13.14 -9.07 -18.38
N THR A 554 -13.46 -9.30 -19.65
CA THR A 554 -13.14 -8.36 -20.74
C THR A 554 -13.94 -7.06 -20.61
N LYS A 555 -15.21 -7.12 -20.24
CA LYS A 555 -16.02 -5.92 -19.97
C LYS A 555 -15.48 -5.13 -18.78
N ILE A 556 -15.12 -5.81 -17.69
CA ILE A 556 -14.50 -5.19 -16.51
C ILE A 556 -13.19 -4.51 -16.91
N TYR A 557 -12.35 -5.16 -17.73
CA TYR A 557 -11.13 -4.54 -18.27
C TYR A 557 -11.42 -3.27 -19.08
N LYS A 558 -12.40 -3.30 -20.00
CA LYS A 558 -12.76 -2.14 -20.82
C LYS A 558 -13.23 -0.96 -19.97
N GLU A 559 -14.06 -1.23 -18.95
CA GLU A 559 -14.51 -0.23 -18.00
C GLU A 559 -13.35 0.33 -17.15
N LEU A 560 -12.46 -0.55 -16.69
CA LEU A 560 -11.25 -0.15 -15.98
C LEU A 560 -10.39 0.78 -16.85
N ASN A 561 -10.06 0.35 -18.06
CA ASN A 561 -9.18 1.08 -18.97
C ASN A 561 -9.75 2.44 -19.35
N SER A 562 -11.08 2.55 -19.53
CA SER A 562 -11.72 3.84 -19.78
C SER A 562 -11.61 4.76 -18.58
N ARG A 563 -11.76 4.26 -17.34
CA ARG A 563 -11.67 5.07 -16.12
C ARG A 563 -10.25 5.42 -15.70
N THR A 564 -9.29 4.55 -15.95
CA THR A 564 -7.90 4.75 -15.53
C THR A 564 -7.10 5.57 -16.53
N THR A 565 -7.63 5.83 -17.73
CA THR A 565 -6.96 6.68 -18.71
C THR A 565 -7.68 8.01 -18.79
N LYS A 566 -6.93 9.10 -18.65
CA LYS A 566 -7.42 10.47 -18.80
C LYS A 566 -6.78 11.06 -20.04
N ARG A 567 -7.57 11.73 -20.87
CA ARG A 567 -7.03 12.46 -22.02
C ARG A 567 -6.87 13.93 -21.67
N THR A 568 -5.65 14.45 -21.72
CA THR A 568 -5.37 15.87 -21.58
C THR A 568 -5.18 16.51 -22.94
N ILE A 569 -5.81 17.66 -23.15
CA ILE A 569 -5.61 18.48 -24.34
C ILE A 569 -4.94 19.76 -23.88
N SER A 570 -3.70 19.98 -24.31
CA SER A 570 -2.99 21.22 -24.08
C SER A 570 -2.87 22.02 -25.36
N ILE A 571 -3.13 23.32 -25.27
CA ILE A 571 -2.93 24.25 -26.38
C ILE A 571 -2.10 25.44 -25.98
N THR A 572 -1.11 25.78 -26.80
CA THR A 572 -0.21 26.92 -26.59
C THR A 572 -0.53 28.04 -27.56
N VAL A 573 -1.00 29.17 -27.04
CA VAL A 573 -1.39 30.32 -27.87
C VAL A 573 -0.57 31.57 -27.55
N PRO A 574 -0.37 32.48 -28.51
CA PRO A 574 0.07 33.82 -28.19
C PRO A 574 -0.87 34.48 -27.18
N MET A 575 -0.32 35.34 -26.33
CA MET A 575 -1.09 36.09 -25.36
C MET A 575 -2.20 36.92 -26.04
N MET A 576 -3.44 36.71 -25.60
CA MET A 576 -4.65 37.38 -26.11
C MET A 576 -4.90 38.72 -25.38
N SER A 577 -5.84 39.53 -25.89
CA SER A 577 -6.30 40.73 -25.21
C SER A 577 -7.31 40.36 -24.12
N ASP A 578 -7.34 41.16 -23.05
CA ASP A 578 -8.33 41.00 -21.98
C ASP A 578 -9.76 41.04 -22.54
N GLY A 579 -10.57 40.04 -22.18
CA GLY A 579 -11.96 39.90 -22.65
C GLY A 579 -12.13 39.20 -24.01
N ASP A 580 -11.05 38.79 -24.69
CA ASP A 580 -11.16 38.05 -25.96
C ASP A 580 -11.87 36.71 -25.74
N LYS A 581 -12.80 36.37 -26.64
CA LYS A 581 -13.44 35.04 -26.65
C LYS A 581 -12.66 34.11 -27.56
N TYR A 582 -12.40 32.92 -27.04
CA TYR A 582 -11.53 31.92 -27.61
C TYR A 582 -12.27 30.60 -27.75
N ARG A 583 -12.08 29.88 -28.85
CA ARG A 583 -12.70 28.58 -29.11
C ARG A 583 -11.72 27.60 -29.74
N LEU A 584 -11.75 26.36 -29.24
CA LEU A 584 -11.12 25.18 -29.81
C LEU A 584 -12.19 24.30 -30.43
N THR A 585 -12.10 24.03 -31.72
CA THR A 585 -12.92 22.97 -32.36
C THR A 585 -12.15 21.66 -32.34
N LEU A 586 -12.85 20.54 -32.20
CA LEU A 586 -12.28 19.23 -31.85
C LEU A 586 -12.79 18.10 -32.79
N ASP A 587 -13.19 18.47 -33.99
CA ASP A 587 -13.87 17.61 -34.96
C ASP A 587 -13.42 17.84 -36.42
N GLY A 588 -12.22 18.40 -36.62
CA GLY A 588 -11.65 18.67 -37.94
C GLY A 588 -12.22 19.91 -38.64
N THR A 589 -13.04 20.71 -37.93
CA THR A 589 -13.52 22.01 -38.40
C THR A 589 -12.33 22.96 -38.57
N ASN A 590 -12.05 23.37 -39.82
CA ASN A 590 -10.87 24.17 -40.19
C ASN A 590 -11.25 25.44 -40.98
N ALA A 591 -10.24 26.18 -41.46
CA ALA A 591 -10.40 27.44 -42.21
C ALA A 591 -11.34 27.40 -43.44
N SER A 592 -11.60 26.22 -44.01
CA SER A 592 -12.56 26.04 -45.12
C SER A 592 -14.02 25.89 -44.67
N SER A 593 -14.26 25.84 -43.36
CA SER A 593 -15.55 25.68 -42.69
C SER A 593 -15.77 26.77 -41.62
N SER A 594 -16.95 26.82 -41.02
CA SER A 594 -17.24 27.78 -39.93
C SER A 594 -17.12 27.12 -38.56
N ALA A 595 -16.50 27.80 -37.60
CA ALA A 595 -16.50 27.39 -36.19
C ALA A 595 -17.92 27.18 -35.61
N LYS A 596 -18.95 27.78 -36.22
CA LYS A 596 -20.36 27.63 -35.83
C LYS A 596 -20.95 26.27 -36.23
N GLU A 597 -20.33 25.58 -37.18
CA GLU A 597 -20.81 24.27 -37.67
C GLU A 597 -20.28 23.11 -36.83
N SER A 598 -19.18 23.32 -36.11
CA SER A 598 -18.54 22.34 -35.23
C SER A 598 -19.51 21.76 -34.21
N LYS A 599 -19.46 20.44 -34.06
CA LYS A 599 -20.23 19.63 -33.11
C LYS A 599 -19.47 19.36 -31.83
N ARG A 600 -18.16 19.62 -31.79
CA ARG A 600 -17.32 19.43 -30.60
C ARG A 600 -16.41 20.64 -30.41
N TRP A 601 -16.59 21.38 -29.32
CA TRP A 601 -15.74 22.53 -29.02
C TRP A 601 -15.60 22.85 -27.53
N ILE A 602 -14.50 23.54 -27.20
CA ILE A 602 -14.25 24.21 -25.91
C ILE A 602 -14.22 25.70 -26.19
N GLN A 603 -14.90 26.51 -25.38
CA GLN A 603 -14.92 27.96 -25.53
C GLN A 603 -14.72 28.64 -24.19
N GLY A 604 -14.05 29.79 -24.14
CA GLY A 604 -14.03 30.64 -22.95
C GLY A 604 -13.65 32.08 -23.26
N THR A 605 -13.50 32.89 -22.21
CA THR A 605 -13.12 34.32 -22.28
C THR A 605 -11.80 34.55 -21.53
N PHE A 606 -10.81 35.12 -22.20
CA PHE A 606 -9.50 35.35 -21.62
C PHE A 606 -9.50 36.52 -20.61
N SER A 607 -8.76 36.36 -19.53
CA SER A 607 -8.49 37.36 -18.49
C SER A 607 -6.99 37.56 -18.34
N ILE A 608 -6.54 38.80 -18.53
CA ILE A 608 -5.12 39.14 -18.38
C ILE A 608 -4.68 39.21 -16.91
N ASP A 609 -5.61 39.47 -15.99
CA ASP A 609 -5.32 39.69 -14.56
C ASP A 609 -4.64 38.50 -13.89
N ASP A 610 -5.00 37.29 -14.32
CA ASP A 610 -4.51 36.04 -13.77
C ASP A 610 -4.14 35.00 -14.83
N TYR A 611 -4.07 35.43 -16.09
CA TYR A 611 -3.74 34.62 -17.26
C TYR A 611 -4.66 33.41 -17.41
N SER A 612 -5.96 33.59 -17.21
CA SER A 612 -6.94 32.50 -17.22
C SER A 612 -7.94 32.59 -18.36
N LEU A 613 -8.44 31.44 -18.79
CA LEU A 613 -9.64 31.31 -19.60
C LEU A 613 -10.82 31.09 -18.65
N ASN A 614 -11.78 32.01 -18.62
CA ASN A 614 -12.94 32.01 -17.75
C ASN A 614 -14.22 31.68 -18.53
N ASN A 615 -15.29 31.35 -17.79
CA ASN A 615 -16.61 31.02 -18.35
C ASN A 615 -16.52 29.95 -19.42
N ILE A 616 -15.75 28.90 -19.12
CA ILE A 616 -15.50 27.83 -20.08
C ILE A 616 -16.78 27.01 -20.31
N GLU A 617 -17.11 26.81 -21.57
CA GLU A 617 -18.21 25.99 -22.05
C GLU A 617 -17.67 24.82 -22.89
N TYR A 618 -18.25 23.64 -22.68
CA TYR A 618 -17.93 22.42 -23.39
C TYR A 618 -19.17 21.98 -24.18
N TYR A 619 -19.02 21.72 -25.48
CA TYR A 619 -20.10 21.28 -26.35
C TYR A 619 -19.70 20.00 -27.08
N GLY A 620 -20.56 18.98 -27.03
CA GLY A 620 -20.28 17.65 -27.62
C GLY A 620 -19.16 16.86 -26.92
N ILE A 621 -18.61 17.38 -25.82
CA ILE A 621 -17.57 16.78 -24.99
C ILE A 621 -17.74 17.23 -23.53
N SER A 622 -16.96 16.65 -22.62
CA SER A 622 -16.81 17.13 -21.24
C SER A 622 -15.34 17.13 -20.82
N SER A 623 -15.00 17.88 -19.78
CA SER A 623 -13.67 17.92 -19.15
C SER A 623 -13.80 18.23 -17.66
N THR A 624 -12.87 17.72 -16.85
CA THR A 624 -12.85 17.96 -15.40
C THR A 624 -12.25 19.32 -15.03
N SER A 625 -11.68 20.08 -15.97
CA SER A 625 -11.04 21.37 -15.69
C SER A 625 -12.01 22.49 -15.28
N GLY A 626 -13.32 22.24 -15.31
CA GLY A 626 -14.34 23.16 -14.83
C GLY A 626 -14.50 24.39 -15.71
N THR A 627 -15.06 25.47 -15.14
CA THR A 627 -15.41 26.68 -15.91
C THR A 627 -14.30 27.72 -15.97
N LYS A 628 -13.12 27.42 -15.42
CA LYS A 628 -11.96 28.32 -15.39
C LYS A 628 -10.65 27.54 -15.43
N VAL A 629 -9.79 27.84 -16.39
CA VAL A 629 -8.46 27.24 -16.54
C VAL A 629 -7.41 28.32 -16.50
N LYS A 630 -6.40 28.17 -15.63
CA LYS A 630 -5.26 29.08 -15.58
C LYS A 630 -4.20 28.63 -16.57
N GLY A 631 -3.76 29.54 -17.44
CA GLY A 631 -2.68 29.28 -18.39
C GLY A 631 -1.30 29.36 -17.74
N SER A 632 -0.36 28.58 -18.27
CA SER A 632 1.07 28.69 -17.96
C SER A 632 1.75 29.63 -18.94
N LEU A 633 2.33 30.73 -18.43
CA LEU A 633 3.01 31.74 -19.26
C LEU A 633 4.47 31.36 -19.49
N ASN A 634 4.88 31.29 -20.75
CA ASN A 634 6.27 31.15 -21.17
C ASN A 634 6.61 32.15 -22.29
N GLY A 635 7.34 33.21 -21.92
CA GLY A 635 7.58 34.32 -22.84
C GLY A 635 6.27 35.04 -23.20
N LEU A 636 5.91 35.01 -24.49
CA LEU A 636 4.65 35.59 -25.01
C LEU A 636 3.53 34.56 -25.19
N TYR A 637 3.77 33.29 -24.85
CA TYR A 637 2.84 32.19 -25.08
C TYR A 637 2.19 31.73 -23.78
N LEU A 638 0.92 31.38 -23.87
CA LEU A 638 0.11 30.79 -22.80
C LEU A 638 -0.28 29.37 -23.18
N THR A 639 0.02 28.42 -22.31
CA THR A 639 -0.47 27.05 -22.45
C THR A 639 -1.67 26.83 -21.55
N PHE A 640 -2.82 26.49 -22.14
CA PHE A 640 -4.01 26.04 -21.42
C PHE A 640 -4.12 24.53 -21.52
N THR A 641 -4.36 23.87 -20.39
CA THR A 641 -4.51 22.42 -20.32
C THR A 641 -5.92 22.07 -19.84
N PHE A 642 -6.59 21.21 -20.60
CA PHE A 642 -7.91 20.67 -20.29
C PHE A 642 -7.77 19.19 -19.93
N ASP A 643 -8.15 18.87 -18.71
CA ASP A 643 -7.97 17.58 -18.07
C ASP A 643 -9.18 16.67 -18.29
N ASP A 644 -8.89 15.38 -18.43
CA ASP A 644 -9.87 14.29 -18.53
C ASP A 644 -11.00 14.57 -19.54
N CYS A 645 -10.61 14.84 -20.79
CA CYS A 645 -11.53 15.11 -21.88
C CYS A 645 -12.27 13.83 -22.29
N ARG A 646 -13.61 13.87 -22.26
CA ARG A 646 -14.51 12.74 -22.57
C ARG A 646 -15.51 13.10 -23.66
N ASP A 647 -16.00 12.09 -24.38
CA ASP A 647 -17.16 12.24 -25.26
C ASP A 647 -18.49 12.32 -24.47
N GLU A 648 -19.60 12.53 -25.17
CA GLU A 648 -20.94 12.65 -24.56
C GLU A 648 -21.42 11.36 -23.85
N THR A 649 -20.78 10.23 -24.13
CA THR A 649 -21.06 8.94 -23.49
C THR A 649 -20.16 8.63 -22.30
N GLY A 650 -19.20 9.52 -22.00
CA GLY A 650 -18.23 9.37 -20.91
C GLY A 650 -16.99 8.54 -21.27
N ASN A 651 -16.82 8.14 -22.54
CA ASN A 651 -15.60 7.47 -22.99
C ASN A 651 -14.47 8.48 -23.20
N ILE A 652 -13.23 7.99 -23.22
CA ILE A 652 -12.06 8.81 -23.57
C ILE A 652 -12.32 9.48 -24.92
N LEU A 653 -12.15 10.79 -25.00
CA LEU A 653 -12.43 11.53 -26.23
C LEU A 653 -11.49 11.08 -27.35
N ASP A 654 -11.97 10.29 -28.31
CA ASP A 654 -11.16 9.89 -29.47
C ASP A 654 -10.94 11.09 -30.39
N ILE A 655 -9.70 11.58 -30.43
CA ILE A 655 -9.28 12.79 -31.13
C ILE A 655 -7.78 12.74 -31.38
N LYS A 656 -7.35 13.36 -32.48
CA LYS A 656 -5.95 13.60 -32.80
C LYS A 656 -5.67 15.09 -32.91
N ASP A 657 -4.39 15.45 -32.85
CA ASP A 657 -3.94 16.84 -33.03
C ASP A 657 -4.43 17.45 -34.35
N GLU A 658 -4.62 16.64 -35.41
CA GLU A 658 -5.12 17.08 -36.72
C GLU A 658 -6.59 17.50 -36.74
N ASP A 659 -7.37 17.07 -35.74
CA ASP A 659 -8.79 17.36 -35.60
C ASP A 659 -9.04 18.67 -34.81
N ILE A 660 -7.99 19.27 -34.26
CA ILE A 660 -8.06 20.43 -33.38
C ILE A 660 -7.65 21.69 -34.15
N ASP A 661 -8.50 22.72 -34.10
CA ASP A 661 -8.21 24.04 -34.67
C ASP A 661 -8.67 25.17 -33.73
N GLU A 662 -8.03 26.33 -33.86
CA GLU A 662 -8.24 27.51 -33.01
C GLU A 662 -9.05 28.61 -33.71
N TRP A 663 -9.91 29.25 -32.92
CA TRP A 663 -10.74 30.35 -33.35
C TRP A 663 -10.80 31.48 -32.33
N ILE A 664 -10.70 32.72 -32.82
CA ILE A 664 -10.90 33.94 -32.02
C ILE A 664 -12.19 34.61 -32.49
N TYR A 665 -13.03 35.01 -31.56
CA TYR A 665 -14.27 35.70 -31.87
C TYR A 665 -14.00 37.17 -32.24
N ILE A 666 -14.64 37.65 -33.31
CA ILE A 666 -14.53 39.03 -33.79
C ILE A 666 -15.87 39.76 -33.56
N PRO A 667 -15.98 40.57 -32.49
CA PRO A 667 -17.25 41.20 -32.12
C PRO A 667 -17.84 42.11 -33.20
N SER A 668 -16.98 42.77 -34.00
CA SER A 668 -17.41 43.68 -35.06
C SER A 668 -18.09 42.99 -36.24
N ARG A 669 -17.94 41.66 -36.36
CA ARG A 669 -18.54 40.85 -37.43
C ARG A 669 -19.53 39.80 -36.93
N ASP A 670 -19.66 39.66 -35.60
CA ASP A 670 -20.44 38.58 -34.97
C ASP A 670 -20.04 37.19 -35.52
N ASP A 671 -18.73 36.98 -35.68
CA ASP A 671 -18.21 35.78 -36.31
C ASP A 671 -16.86 35.33 -35.77
N TRP A 672 -16.49 34.08 -36.07
CA TRP A 672 -15.24 33.47 -35.64
C TRP A 672 -14.18 33.58 -36.75
N GLN A 673 -13.00 34.05 -36.37
CA GLN A 673 -11.84 34.09 -37.23
C GLN A 673 -10.92 32.92 -36.91
N HIS A 674 -10.62 32.12 -37.93
CA HIS A 674 -9.65 31.04 -37.84
C HIS A 674 -8.25 31.61 -37.57
N ASN A 675 -7.54 31.06 -36.58
CA ASN A 675 -6.15 31.42 -36.36
C ASN A 675 -5.24 30.64 -37.32
N VAL A 676 -4.91 31.25 -38.46
CA VAL A 676 -4.06 30.66 -39.49
C VAL A 676 -2.56 30.59 -39.12
N GLU A 677 -2.14 31.27 -38.05
CA GLU A 677 -0.74 31.30 -37.59
C GLU A 677 -0.38 30.15 -36.64
N MET A 678 -1.34 29.27 -36.32
CA MET A 678 -1.11 28.03 -35.59
C MET A 678 -0.18 27.08 -36.38
N MET A 679 1.12 27.07 -36.04
CA MET A 679 2.01 25.98 -36.44
C MET A 679 1.62 24.75 -35.62
N ARG A 680 0.99 23.74 -36.23
CA ARG A 680 0.44 22.57 -35.52
C ARG A 680 1.48 21.79 -34.70
N GLU A 681 2.74 21.77 -35.15
CA GLU A 681 3.81 21.01 -34.50
C GLU A 681 4.28 21.68 -33.21
N GLY A 682 4.02 21.05 -32.05
CA GLY A 682 4.44 21.51 -30.72
C GLY A 682 3.51 22.51 -30.02
N VAL A 683 2.38 22.86 -30.65
CA VAL A 683 1.41 23.84 -30.16
C VAL A 683 0.18 23.20 -29.53
N ILE A 684 -0.31 22.11 -30.13
CA ILE A 684 -1.38 21.28 -29.58
C ILE A 684 -0.75 19.97 -29.13
N LYS A 685 -1.14 19.49 -27.95
CA LYS A 685 -0.67 18.24 -27.38
C LYS A 685 -1.86 17.47 -26.83
N VAL A 686 -2.18 16.35 -27.44
CA VAL A 686 -3.14 15.37 -26.92
C VAL A 686 -2.37 14.23 -26.26
N GLU A 687 -2.58 14.03 -24.97
CA GLU A 687 -1.89 12.99 -24.19
C GLU A 687 -2.86 12.13 -23.43
N ASP A 688 -2.57 10.84 -23.36
CA ASP A 688 -3.27 9.90 -22.50
C ASP A 688 -2.44 9.67 -21.23
N ILE A 689 -2.91 10.23 -20.12
CA ILE A 689 -2.33 10.02 -18.79
C ILE A 689 -2.99 8.80 -18.16
N LYS A 690 -2.18 7.79 -17.83
CA LYS A 690 -2.66 6.63 -17.07
C LYS A 690 -2.58 6.91 -15.57
N THR A 691 -3.72 6.76 -14.91
CA THR A 691 -3.86 6.77 -13.45
C THR A 691 -3.78 5.35 -12.91
N SER A 692 -3.51 5.23 -11.61
CA SER A 692 -3.35 3.93 -10.97
C SER A 692 -4.68 3.28 -10.62
N ALA A 693 -4.71 1.95 -10.56
CA ALA A 693 -5.84 1.19 -10.04
C ALA A 693 -5.40 0.05 -9.13
N ALA A 694 -6.15 -0.18 -8.06
CA ALA A 694 -5.99 -1.29 -7.16
C ALA A 694 -6.99 -2.40 -7.52
N ILE A 695 -6.53 -3.64 -7.67
CA ILE A 695 -7.35 -4.79 -8.07
C ILE A 695 -7.05 -5.96 -7.14
N MET A 696 -8.09 -6.57 -6.57
CA MET A 696 -7.99 -7.89 -5.94
C MET A 696 -8.83 -8.88 -6.70
N PHE A 697 -8.24 -10.03 -7.02
CA PHE A 697 -8.95 -11.12 -7.68
C PHE A 697 -9.15 -12.28 -6.72
N ALA A 698 -10.38 -12.49 -6.24
CA ALA A 698 -10.76 -13.65 -5.46
C ALA A 698 -11.18 -14.80 -6.39
N LEU A 699 -10.44 -15.91 -6.37
CA LEU A 699 -10.57 -17.01 -7.33
C LEU A 699 -10.88 -18.34 -6.63
N ASP A 700 -12.05 -18.88 -6.91
CA ASP A 700 -12.43 -20.22 -6.48
C ASP A 700 -11.48 -21.28 -7.05
N ALA A 701 -11.02 -22.18 -6.19
CA ALA A 701 -10.23 -23.35 -6.49
C ALA A 701 -10.79 -24.59 -5.78
N SER A 702 -12.10 -24.64 -5.58
CA SER A 702 -12.77 -25.80 -5.01
C SER A 702 -12.92 -26.93 -6.05
N LYS A 703 -13.09 -28.17 -5.57
CA LYS A 703 -13.20 -29.36 -6.43
C LYS A 703 -14.44 -29.39 -7.32
N SER A 704 -15.48 -28.61 -7.02
CA SER A 704 -16.69 -28.50 -7.86
C SER A 704 -16.36 -28.04 -9.28
N LEU A 705 -15.26 -27.29 -9.45
CA LEU A 705 -14.81 -26.79 -10.74
C LEU A 705 -14.39 -27.90 -11.70
N GLY A 706 -13.90 -29.03 -11.18
CA GLY A 706 -13.50 -30.21 -11.97
C GLY A 706 -12.68 -29.85 -13.21
N ASP A 707 -13.18 -30.27 -14.38
CA ASP A 707 -12.52 -30.07 -15.68
C ASP A 707 -12.51 -28.61 -16.16
N GLN A 708 -13.28 -27.71 -15.52
CA GLN A 708 -13.28 -26.28 -15.85
C GLN A 708 -12.09 -25.53 -15.22
N PHE A 709 -11.45 -26.08 -14.18
CA PHE A 709 -10.40 -25.38 -13.45
C PHE A 709 -9.18 -24.98 -14.30
N PRO A 710 -8.66 -25.82 -15.23
CA PRO A 710 -7.59 -25.40 -16.14
C PRO A 710 -8.02 -24.25 -17.07
N ALA A 711 -9.28 -24.25 -17.52
CA ALA A 711 -9.81 -23.19 -18.37
C ALA A 711 -9.96 -21.88 -17.57
N LEU A 712 -10.45 -21.96 -16.33
CA LEU A 712 -10.53 -20.82 -15.42
C LEU A 712 -9.16 -20.17 -15.17
N LYS A 713 -8.12 -20.97 -14.91
CA LYS A 713 -6.73 -20.47 -14.78
C LYS A 713 -6.29 -19.71 -16.03
N THR A 714 -6.59 -20.27 -17.20
CA THR A 714 -6.26 -19.64 -18.49
C THR A 714 -7.01 -18.31 -18.65
N THR A 715 -8.30 -18.27 -18.32
CA THR A 715 -9.13 -17.06 -18.33
C THR A 715 -8.60 -15.99 -17.37
N ALA A 716 -8.18 -16.36 -16.16
CA ALA A 716 -7.56 -15.45 -15.20
C ALA A 716 -6.23 -14.88 -15.71
N ILE A 717 -5.37 -15.73 -16.31
CA ILE A 717 -4.12 -15.30 -16.96
C ILE A 717 -4.40 -14.35 -18.12
N ASN A 718 -5.41 -14.62 -18.95
CA ASN A 718 -5.79 -13.75 -20.06
C ASN A 718 -6.29 -12.39 -19.57
N PHE A 719 -6.99 -12.32 -18.43
CA PHE A 719 -7.37 -11.06 -17.81
C PHE A 719 -6.14 -10.24 -17.37
N ILE A 720 -5.15 -10.89 -16.73
CA ILE A 720 -3.87 -10.25 -16.37
C ILE A 720 -3.11 -9.74 -17.60
N LYS A 721 -3.07 -10.53 -18.68
CA LYS A 721 -2.46 -10.11 -19.95
C LYS A 721 -3.16 -8.90 -20.57
N ARG A 722 -4.49 -8.80 -20.47
CA ARG A 722 -5.24 -7.61 -20.90
C ARG A 722 -4.84 -6.38 -20.08
N LEU A 723 -4.74 -6.52 -18.76
CA LEU A 723 -4.28 -5.45 -17.87
C LEU A 723 -2.86 -4.97 -18.20
N LEU A 724 -1.97 -5.88 -18.62
CA LEU A 724 -0.62 -5.56 -19.10
C LEU A 724 -0.58 -4.95 -20.51
N GLY A 725 -1.69 -4.94 -21.25
CA GLY A 725 -1.72 -4.54 -22.67
C GLY A 725 -1.09 -5.56 -23.61
N GLU A 726 -0.80 -6.78 -23.14
CA GLU A 726 -0.21 -7.88 -23.93
C GLU A 726 -1.26 -8.72 -24.67
N TYR A 727 -2.54 -8.48 -24.40
CA TYR A 727 -3.63 -9.25 -24.98
C TYR A 727 -4.26 -8.52 -26.15
N ASN A 728 -3.79 -8.83 -27.35
CA ASN A 728 -4.53 -8.55 -28.58
C ASN A 728 -5.67 -9.56 -28.70
N ALA A 729 -6.79 -9.29 -28.02
CA ALA A 729 -8.05 -9.89 -28.47
C ALA A 729 -8.21 -9.52 -29.95
N VAL A 730 -8.70 -10.45 -30.77
CA VAL A 730 -9.07 -10.18 -32.17
C VAL A 730 -10.34 -9.31 -32.17
N GLU A 731 -10.28 -8.12 -31.59
CA GLU A 731 -11.37 -7.15 -31.48
C GLU A 731 -11.08 -5.83 -32.20
N ASP A 732 -9.80 -5.49 -32.44
CA ASP A 732 -9.45 -4.35 -33.30
C ASP A 732 -9.46 -4.77 -34.78
N ILE A 733 -10.66 -4.96 -35.32
CA ILE A 733 -10.86 -4.79 -36.77
C ILE A 733 -10.83 -3.28 -37.04
N ARG A 734 -9.64 -2.69 -37.05
CA ARG A 734 -9.43 -1.47 -37.82
C ARG A 734 -9.57 -1.87 -39.28
N VAL A 735 -10.67 -1.45 -39.92
CA VAL A 735 -10.76 -1.42 -41.37
C VAL A 735 -9.91 -0.24 -41.83
N GLU A 736 -8.60 -0.38 -41.74
CA GLU A 736 -7.71 0.44 -42.56
C GLU A 736 -7.82 -0.13 -43.97
N ALA A 737 -8.23 0.72 -44.91
CA ALA A 737 -8.07 0.46 -46.33
C ALA A 737 -6.57 0.41 -46.62
N VAL A 738 -5.96 -0.74 -46.39
CA VAL A 738 -4.57 -1.00 -46.78
C VAL A 738 -4.59 -1.11 -48.31
N GLU A 739 -3.95 -0.17 -48.99
CA GLU A 739 -3.55 -0.35 -50.40
C GLU A 739 -2.78 -1.67 -50.51
N GLU A 740 -3.25 -2.56 -51.39
CA GLU A 740 -2.74 -3.93 -51.50
C GLU A 740 -1.20 -3.97 -51.61
N PRO A 741 -0.48 -4.65 -50.69
CA PRO A 741 0.92 -4.97 -50.92
C PRO A 741 1.02 -6.05 -51.99
N GLN A 742 1.69 -5.73 -53.10
CA GLN A 742 2.09 -6.69 -54.13
C GLN A 742 2.94 -7.82 -53.52
N ASP A 743 2.45 -9.07 -53.64
CA ASP A 743 3.16 -10.35 -53.49
C ASP A 743 3.01 -11.12 -52.15
N TRP A 744 2.03 -12.03 -52.12
CA TRP A 744 1.68 -12.96 -51.03
C TRP A 744 1.85 -14.45 -51.42
N SER A 745 2.76 -14.75 -52.34
CA SER A 745 2.94 -16.08 -52.97
C SER A 745 3.25 -17.24 -52.01
N ASP A 746 3.64 -16.97 -50.76
CA ASP A 746 4.02 -17.91 -49.70
C ASP A 746 3.08 -17.87 -48.46
N ALA A 747 1.96 -17.15 -48.54
CA ALA A 747 1.01 -17.05 -47.43
C ALA A 747 0.09 -18.28 -47.31
N GLU A 748 -0.14 -18.75 -46.08
CA GLU A 748 -1.05 -19.85 -45.76
C GLU A 748 -2.43 -19.29 -45.37
N VAL A 749 -3.50 -19.81 -45.97
CA VAL A 749 -4.87 -19.38 -45.68
C VAL A 749 -5.58 -20.43 -44.83
N TYR A 750 -6.33 -19.99 -43.82
CA TYR A 750 -7.12 -20.82 -42.91
C TYR A 750 -8.54 -20.28 -42.85
N ASN A 751 -9.53 -21.16 -42.65
CA ASN A 751 -10.88 -20.71 -42.33
C ASN A 751 -10.91 -20.14 -40.89
N LEU A 752 -12.03 -19.54 -40.50
CA LEU A 752 -12.18 -18.94 -39.15
C LEU A 752 -12.18 -19.97 -38.00
N GLN A 753 -12.15 -21.27 -38.32
CA GLN A 753 -12.01 -22.36 -37.36
C GLN A 753 -10.57 -22.88 -37.28
N GLY A 754 -9.61 -22.21 -37.94
CA GLY A 754 -8.19 -22.58 -37.90
C GLY A 754 -7.81 -23.76 -38.80
N VAL A 755 -8.68 -24.16 -39.74
CA VAL A 755 -8.41 -25.23 -40.71
C VAL A 755 -7.80 -24.64 -41.96
N ARG A 756 -6.66 -25.17 -42.41
CA ARG A 756 -5.97 -24.70 -43.62
C ARG A 756 -6.85 -24.90 -44.86
N VAL A 757 -6.98 -23.88 -45.69
CA VAL A 757 -7.75 -23.85 -46.93
C VAL A 757 -6.81 -23.62 -48.09
N THR A 758 -6.70 -24.61 -48.99
CA THR A 758 -5.79 -24.56 -50.14
C THR A 758 -6.33 -23.78 -51.34
N ASN A 759 -7.66 -23.66 -51.47
CA ASN A 759 -8.33 -22.91 -52.53
C ASN A 759 -9.49 -22.08 -51.93
N PRO A 760 -9.19 -20.95 -51.27
CA PRO A 760 -10.22 -20.12 -50.66
C PRO A 760 -11.12 -19.48 -51.74
N THR A 761 -12.43 -19.56 -51.56
CA THR A 761 -13.43 -18.84 -52.36
C THR A 761 -13.66 -17.44 -51.78
N SER A 762 -14.58 -16.64 -52.32
CA SER A 762 -14.95 -15.37 -51.68
C SER A 762 -15.49 -15.62 -50.26
N GLY A 763 -14.96 -14.91 -49.27
CA GLY A 763 -15.30 -15.11 -47.87
C GLY A 763 -14.23 -14.64 -46.89
N PHE A 764 -14.50 -14.81 -45.59
CA PHE A 764 -13.57 -14.43 -44.53
C PHE A 764 -12.61 -15.58 -44.21
N TYR A 765 -11.32 -15.25 -44.18
CA TYR A 765 -10.25 -16.20 -43.87
C TYR A 765 -9.24 -15.57 -42.91
N ILE A 766 -8.36 -16.41 -42.37
CA ILE A 766 -7.16 -16.03 -41.65
C ILE A 766 -5.99 -16.30 -42.58
N LEU A 767 -5.22 -15.28 -42.91
CA LEU A 767 -3.98 -15.39 -43.67
C LEU A 767 -2.80 -15.36 -42.70
N ARG A 768 -1.87 -16.30 -42.87
CA ARG A 768 -0.66 -16.44 -42.06
C ARG A 768 0.58 -16.45 -42.95
N LYS A 769 1.56 -15.60 -42.64
CA LYS A 769 2.89 -15.60 -43.27
C LYS A 769 3.96 -15.38 -42.20
N GLY A 770 4.72 -16.42 -41.88
CA GLY A 770 5.64 -16.40 -40.73
C GLY A 770 4.90 -16.14 -39.40
N ASN A 771 5.30 -15.10 -38.67
CA ASN A 771 4.66 -14.65 -37.43
C ASN A 771 3.47 -13.69 -37.68
N TYR A 772 3.23 -13.29 -38.92
CA TYR A 772 2.16 -12.38 -39.29
C TYR A 772 0.86 -13.16 -39.52
N THR A 773 -0.21 -12.78 -38.83
CA THR A 773 -1.55 -13.38 -38.99
C THR A 773 -2.59 -12.27 -39.12
N LYS A 774 -3.41 -12.29 -40.18
CA LYS A 774 -4.44 -11.28 -40.44
C LYS A 774 -5.74 -11.92 -40.93
N LYS A 775 -6.89 -11.48 -40.42
CA LYS A 775 -8.18 -11.83 -41.01
C LYS A 775 -8.37 -11.05 -42.31
N ILE A 776 -8.60 -11.76 -43.41
CA ILE A 776 -8.79 -11.18 -44.74
C ILE A 776 -10.21 -11.48 -45.24
N LEU A 777 -10.76 -10.56 -46.05
CA LEU A 777 -11.92 -10.83 -46.88
C LEU A 777 -11.41 -11.05 -48.30
N LEU A 778 -11.43 -12.29 -48.78
CA LEU A 778 -11.21 -12.58 -50.20
C LEU A 778 -12.51 -12.25 -50.92
N ARG A 779 -12.44 -11.35 -51.91
CA ARG A 779 -13.58 -10.95 -52.75
C ARG A 779 -13.60 -11.75 -54.03
#